data_AF-A0A960PZB2-F1
#
_entry.id   AF-A0A960PZB2-F1
#
_cell.length_a   1.000
_cell.length_b   1.000
_cell.length_c   1.000
_cell.angle_alpha   90.00
_cell.angle_beta   90.00
_cell.angle_gamma   90.00
#
_symmetry.space_group_name_H-M   'P 1'
#
loop_
_entity.id
_entity.type
_entity.pdbx_description
1 polymer ?
#
loop_
_entity_poly.entity_id
_entity_poly.type
_entity_poly.pdbx_seq_one_letter_code
_entity_poly.pdbx_strand_id
1 'polypeptide(L)'
;MLTVALALLFQSSGNVELPLDVYHTLWTNQQQQLQPAPAPFAFGHGTANADVRFTPQGAQTQITFSFTATILDEGWVKVPLLVYGPAIDQVLVQGKPATLHQAPEGWCWSTDQKGSYTIQLTYRVVSSVTPEQGTLSIPIPAVPSTALQLKVQGSDRQITVVPAVIQTERTIGGTTEITASLPATSVFHVGFTSPTSSQITVSQAHYTATQAIDHVQFKGTFQVHVQREGAQELALLPDTVTLHDVRLNGKPGVIRARDHRFWLAVRDAGSYELSLTYEVPIRVQEGLPFVDVPMMQVPISRMELSFMGRKEVTVQPGTGLQTAHTDDKTSVSLFVPMSHQVRFSWTEAVPDDLTQEFRANAQMVSLVHADEGVMLIQTRMDLDVSRGSASVLELVVPEKTQIVDVRGSADEVSEWTTQRSEGAPQLLRVFLNRQVDSHLQLTVWCEQPLDPDQSQNVPILSVANINRQGGLVALLSSRSTMLNPETETNLTRVGENQIPVELRQDLEMVIAHTFKFGQDLPQLTVQLAEPERMAGRFDVMVDTLISLNDVSMKAAASFDCLVKSGLLGQLEIILPSDVNLLHVSAPSMRNHVVVPSDVGQRVQIFFTQELEGQIRVEMDYERIIDFNQAQVNIPLAVCEGAEVQQGRVALEALTAVEVQPANLENVTEMDWQELPQSLMLKTSNPILAAFKYVRVAPPVQLDVAIKRHAQLEVQSAVIDRADVTTLITREGLVVHRYVFRMRNNSQQFLRLPIHRDVELWSAFVAGKPVKPAVVDEDNERAALINIIHASEPFEIELVLATPGRHLGSFGSLRTKLPLPETTTTQLDWRLFLPDGLTYQSMKSNLDPGQAHTEVGMDEAMRKVASPLSIQLPQSGVQFELSKLYPNRSEEPPYVSLSYVSATTRKTGLGLHVLALAVLMAGGYAWMRHRDKPHLRWTVAVGGLMALVVWLMTGVSGAPILIAGVILAGLAVVGQLLWQRRLNLSVVDKE
;
A
#
# COMPACT_ATOMS: atom_id res chain seq x y z
N MET A 1 -23.75 28.81 5.18
CA MET A 1 -25.15 28.58 4.76
C MET A 1 -25.29 28.17 3.28
N LEU A 2 -24.33 28.42 2.40
CA LEU A 2 -24.41 27.96 1.00
C LEU A 2 -24.21 26.45 0.79
N THR A 3 -23.47 25.76 1.66
CA THR A 3 -23.15 24.33 1.53
C THR A 3 -24.34 23.40 1.81
N VAL A 4 -25.33 23.86 2.58
CA VAL A 4 -26.55 23.06 2.89
C VAL A 4 -27.60 23.20 1.78
N ALA A 5 -27.54 24.27 0.97
CA ALA A 5 -28.48 24.48 -0.14
C ALA A 5 -28.14 23.62 -1.37
N LEU A 6 -26.88 23.23 -1.58
CA LEU A 6 -26.49 22.40 -2.74
C LEU A 6 -26.82 20.91 -2.56
N ALA A 7 -26.85 20.41 -1.32
CA ALA A 7 -27.11 18.99 -1.05
C ALA A 7 -28.59 18.58 -1.24
N LEU A 8 -29.51 19.55 -1.30
CA LEU A 8 -30.94 19.33 -1.48
C LEU A 8 -31.39 19.33 -2.96
N LEU A 9 -30.48 19.52 -3.92
CA LEU A 9 -30.78 19.54 -5.36
C LEU A 9 -30.41 18.26 -6.10
N PHE A 10 -29.80 17.27 -5.44
CA PHE A 10 -29.46 15.98 -6.06
C PHE A 10 -30.61 14.98 -5.98
N GLN A 11 -31.73 15.35 -6.60
CA GLN A 11 -32.80 14.45 -7.01
C GLN A 11 -33.25 14.78 -8.45
N SER A 12 -32.32 14.71 -9.40
CA SER A 12 -32.65 14.55 -10.83
C SER A 12 -31.39 14.37 -11.65
N SER A 13 -31.36 13.36 -12.51
CA SER A 13 -30.43 13.26 -13.64
C SER A 13 -30.53 14.51 -14.51
N GLY A 14 -29.52 15.38 -14.48
CA GLY A 14 -29.44 16.57 -15.33
C GLY A 14 -27.98 16.89 -15.68
N ASN A 15 -27.74 17.18 -16.96
CA ASN A 15 -26.47 17.72 -17.42
C ASN A 15 -26.27 19.15 -16.88
N VAL A 16 -25.06 19.45 -16.43
CA VAL A 16 -24.64 20.79 -16.03
C VAL A 16 -23.83 21.39 -17.17
N GLU A 17 -24.37 22.41 -17.84
CA GLU A 17 -23.64 23.18 -18.85
C GLU A 17 -23.05 24.43 -18.19
N LEU A 18 -21.74 24.64 -18.40
CA LEU A 18 -21.02 25.81 -17.89
C LEU A 18 -20.59 26.70 -19.06
N PRO A 19 -20.77 28.03 -18.97
CA PRO A 19 -20.20 28.96 -19.93
C PRO A 19 -18.68 28.82 -20.02
N LEU A 20 -18.13 28.81 -21.24
CA LEU A 20 -16.71 28.51 -21.51
C LEU A 20 -15.76 29.51 -20.83
N ASP A 21 -16.18 30.77 -20.70
CA ASP A 21 -15.47 31.82 -19.98
C ASP A 21 -15.39 31.55 -18.47
N VAL A 22 -16.46 31.03 -17.88
CA VAL A 22 -16.48 30.59 -16.47
C VAL A 22 -15.60 29.36 -16.29
N TYR A 23 -15.64 28.41 -17.23
CA TYR A 23 -14.75 27.24 -17.23
C TYR A 23 -13.27 27.66 -17.32
N HIS A 24 -12.91 28.54 -18.26
CA HIS A 24 -11.54 29.04 -18.39
C HIS A 24 -11.10 29.82 -17.15
N THR A 25 -11.98 30.60 -16.53
CA THR A 25 -11.66 31.31 -15.29
C THR A 25 -11.40 30.32 -14.16
N LEU A 26 -12.21 29.27 -14.02
CA LEU A 26 -12.02 28.21 -13.03
C LEU A 26 -10.73 27.40 -13.29
N TRP A 27 -10.44 27.08 -14.55
CA TRP A 27 -9.23 26.38 -14.98
C TRP A 27 -7.95 27.21 -14.75
N THR A 28 -8.00 28.50 -15.08
CA THR A 28 -6.86 29.42 -14.88
C THR A 28 -6.59 29.66 -13.40
N ASN A 29 -7.65 29.77 -12.58
CA ASN A 29 -7.53 29.85 -11.13
C ASN A 29 -6.95 28.55 -10.52
N GLN A 30 -7.27 27.39 -11.10
CA GLN A 30 -6.67 26.11 -10.70
C GLN A 30 -5.17 26.04 -11.06
N GLN A 31 -4.77 26.50 -12.24
CA GLN A 31 -3.35 26.52 -12.63
C GLN A 31 -2.51 27.50 -11.82
N GLN A 32 -3.05 28.66 -11.43
CA GLN A 32 -2.35 29.60 -10.54
C GLN A 32 -2.19 29.08 -9.10
N GLN A 33 -3.03 28.15 -8.66
CA GLN A 33 -2.88 27.47 -7.36
C GLN A 33 -1.78 26.39 -7.36
N LEU A 34 -1.25 26.00 -8.52
CA LEU A 34 -0.34 24.85 -8.69
C LEU A 34 1.14 25.21 -8.88
N GLN A 35 1.57 26.45 -8.60
CA GLN A 35 3.01 26.72 -8.46
C GLN A 35 3.44 26.40 -7.02
N PRO A 36 4.07 25.24 -6.74
CA PRO A 36 4.57 24.93 -5.41
C PRO A 36 5.66 25.92 -5.02
N ALA A 37 5.71 26.25 -3.72
CA ALA A 37 6.79 27.09 -3.19
C ALA A 37 8.15 26.39 -3.42
N PRO A 38 9.24 27.13 -3.72
CA PRO A 38 10.57 26.56 -3.96
C PRO A 38 11.13 25.75 -2.78
N ALA A 39 10.57 25.93 -1.58
CA ALA A 39 10.74 25.03 -0.46
C ALA A 39 9.38 24.82 0.25
N PRO A 40 9.04 23.60 0.67
CA PRO A 40 7.75 23.31 1.30
C PRO A 40 7.63 23.87 2.74
N PHE A 41 8.75 24.24 3.37
CA PHE A 41 8.80 24.89 4.68
C PHE A 41 10.03 25.81 4.82
N ALA A 42 10.02 26.68 5.83
CA ALA A 42 11.15 27.51 6.24
C ALA A 42 11.29 27.54 7.77
N PHE A 43 12.53 27.62 8.26
CA PHE A 43 12.81 27.76 9.69
C PHE A 43 13.11 29.20 10.10
N GLY A 44 12.52 29.63 11.22
CA GLY A 44 12.86 30.86 11.90
C GLY A 44 14.00 30.69 12.91
N HIS A 45 14.26 31.73 13.69
CA HIS A 45 15.23 31.71 14.78
C HIS A 45 14.87 30.66 15.85
N GLY A 46 15.88 29.96 16.37
CA GLY A 46 15.73 29.00 17.46
C GLY A 46 16.22 29.55 18.80
N THR A 47 15.67 29.01 19.88
CA THR A 47 16.12 29.23 21.25
C THR A 47 16.42 27.88 21.88
N ALA A 48 17.57 27.74 22.52
CA ALA A 48 17.98 26.52 23.18
C ALA A 48 18.26 26.81 24.64
N ASN A 49 17.55 26.16 25.55
CA ASN A 49 17.84 26.16 26.98
C ASN A 49 18.40 24.79 27.34
N ALA A 50 19.67 24.72 27.72
CA ALA A 50 20.36 23.48 28.04
C ALA A 50 20.82 23.49 29.50
N ASP A 51 20.44 22.47 30.26
CA ASP A 51 20.88 22.23 31.63
C ASP A 51 21.84 21.03 31.64
N VAL A 52 23.11 21.28 31.92
CA VAL A 52 24.15 20.24 32.03
C VAL A 52 24.35 19.89 33.49
N ARG A 53 24.24 18.59 33.80
CA ARG A 53 24.56 18.01 35.09
C ARG A 53 25.66 16.96 34.94
N PHE A 54 26.77 17.17 35.64
CA PHE A 54 27.82 16.17 35.73
C PHE A 54 27.48 15.15 36.82
N THR A 55 27.58 13.87 36.48
CA THR A 55 27.42 12.75 37.41
C THR A 55 28.72 11.91 37.42
N PRO A 56 28.94 11.04 38.42
CA PRO A 56 30.09 10.14 38.44
C PRO A 56 30.18 9.19 37.22
N GLN A 57 29.07 8.99 36.52
CA GLN A 57 28.94 8.07 35.38
C GLN A 57 29.05 8.78 34.02
N GLY A 58 29.20 10.11 34.01
CA GLY A 58 29.21 10.92 32.79
C GLY A 58 28.43 12.23 32.96
N ALA A 59 28.28 13.00 31.89
CA ALA A 59 27.39 14.17 31.91
C ALA A 59 26.04 13.83 31.30
N GLN A 60 24.99 14.34 31.95
CA GLN A 60 23.64 14.32 31.43
C GLN A 60 23.22 15.76 31.13
N THR A 61 22.83 16.00 29.90
CA THR A 61 22.29 17.29 29.47
C THR A 61 20.81 17.12 29.16
N GLN A 62 19.97 17.97 29.75
CA GLN A 62 18.58 18.14 29.34
C GLN A 62 18.48 19.42 28.51
N ILE A 63 17.89 19.33 27.33
CA ILE A 63 17.76 20.45 26.41
C ILE A 63 16.28 20.68 26.14
N THR A 64 15.87 21.95 26.21
CA THR A 64 14.61 22.43 25.65
C THR A 64 14.92 23.36 24.49
N PHE A 65 14.56 22.94 23.29
CA PHE A 65 14.80 23.67 22.06
C PHE A 65 13.48 24.13 21.45
N SER A 66 13.31 25.43 21.23
CA SER A 66 12.10 26.02 20.67
C SER A 66 12.41 26.84 19.42
N PHE A 67 11.69 26.62 18.34
CA PHE A 67 11.85 27.36 17.08
C PHE A 67 10.52 27.47 16.33
N THR A 68 10.50 28.30 15.30
CA THR A 68 9.34 28.46 14.43
C THR A 68 9.58 27.79 13.09
N ALA A 69 8.64 26.96 12.64
CA ALA A 69 8.61 26.40 11.30
C ALA A 69 7.40 26.97 10.54
N THR A 70 7.62 27.56 9.38
CA THR A 70 6.56 28.07 8.51
C THR A 70 6.37 27.11 7.35
N ILE A 71 5.19 26.53 7.23
CA ILE A 71 4.80 25.65 6.12
C ILE A 71 4.26 26.52 5.00
N LEU A 72 4.89 26.41 3.83
CA LEU A 72 4.68 27.29 2.69
C LEU A 72 3.78 26.67 1.62
N ASP A 73 3.59 25.34 1.64
CA ASP A 73 2.88 24.57 0.61
C ASP A 73 1.62 23.86 1.14
N GLU A 74 0.67 23.54 0.25
CA GLU A 74 -0.55 22.77 0.57
C GLU A 74 -0.29 21.28 0.30
N GLY A 75 -0.44 20.44 1.32
CA GLY A 75 -0.12 19.02 1.24
C GLY A 75 0.81 18.58 2.36
N TRP A 76 1.02 17.27 2.46
CA TRP A 76 1.83 16.69 3.52
C TRP A 76 3.29 17.14 3.43
N VAL A 77 3.69 18.03 4.35
CA VAL A 77 5.07 18.51 4.50
C VAL A 77 5.73 17.80 5.67
N LYS A 78 6.96 17.32 5.45
CA LYS A 78 7.82 16.73 6.48
C LYS A 78 8.81 17.77 6.97
N VAL A 79 8.84 17.98 8.27
CA VAL A 79 9.69 18.96 8.94
C VAL A 79 10.74 18.22 9.76
N PRO A 80 12.04 18.27 9.41
CA PRO A 80 13.09 17.62 10.17
C PRO A 80 13.29 18.31 11.51
N LEU A 81 13.34 17.52 12.59
CA LEU A 81 13.49 18.06 13.94
C LEU A 81 14.85 17.74 14.55
N LEU A 82 15.25 16.46 14.64
CA LEU A 82 16.48 16.08 15.36
C LEU A 82 17.07 14.78 14.79
N VAL A 83 18.38 14.69 14.71
CA VAL A 83 19.09 13.46 14.31
C VAL A 83 18.87 12.32 15.33
N TYR A 84 19.17 11.09 14.92
CA TYR A 84 19.13 9.94 15.82
C TYR A 84 20.20 10.03 16.93
N GLY A 85 19.92 9.44 18.09
CA GLY A 85 20.85 9.38 19.23
C GLY A 85 20.28 9.93 20.55
N PRO A 86 19.78 11.18 20.60
CA PRO A 86 19.19 11.74 21.81
C PRO A 86 17.91 11.03 22.24
N ALA A 87 17.68 10.93 23.54
CA ALA A 87 16.43 10.45 24.10
C ALA A 87 15.41 11.61 24.13
N ILE A 88 14.44 11.59 23.21
CA ILE A 88 13.38 12.61 23.15
C ILE A 88 12.36 12.35 24.26
N ASP A 89 12.19 13.32 25.16
CA ASP A 89 11.22 13.25 26.26
C ASP A 89 9.83 13.75 25.81
N GLN A 90 9.79 14.87 25.08
CA GLN A 90 8.55 15.49 24.63
C GLN A 90 8.76 16.33 23.37
N VAL A 91 7.80 16.29 22.44
CA VAL A 91 7.67 17.27 21.36
C VAL A 91 6.30 17.92 21.43
N LEU A 92 6.29 19.24 21.49
CA LEU A 92 5.10 20.07 21.47
C LEU A 92 5.09 20.88 20.18
N VAL A 93 4.00 20.80 19.43
CA VAL A 93 3.71 21.69 18.31
C VAL A 93 2.52 22.54 18.69
N GLN A 94 2.67 23.86 18.64
CA GLN A 94 1.64 24.81 19.09
C GLN A 94 1.14 24.49 20.52
N GLY A 95 2.06 24.08 21.41
CA GLY A 95 1.78 23.72 22.79
C GLY A 95 1.09 22.36 23.00
N LYS A 96 0.85 21.57 21.95
CA LYS A 96 0.21 20.24 22.04
C LYS A 96 1.21 19.12 21.72
N PRO A 97 1.14 17.96 22.40
CA PRO A 97 1.97 16.81 22.05
C PRO A 97 1.83 16.41 20.59
N ALA A 98 2.96 16.20 19.91
CA ALA A 98 3.01 15.80 18.51
C ALA A 98 3.70 14.44 18.35
N THR A 99 3.23 13.66 17.37
CA THR A 99 3.83 12.37 16.99
C THR A 99 4.94 12.58 15.97
N LEU A 100 6.00 11.78 16.09
CA LEU A 100 7.15 11.81 15.20
C LEU A 100 7.21 10.54 14.36
N HIS A 101 7.79 10.64 13.17
CA HIS A 101 8.14 9.49 12.34
C HIS A 101 9.63 9.52 11.98
N GLN A 102 10.15 8.36 11.60
CA GLN A 102 11.55 8.18 11.21
C GLN A 102 11.74 8.51 9.73
N ALA A 103 12.85 9.19 9.42
CA ALA A 103 13.32 9.48 8.07
C ALA A 103 14.86 9.36 8.01
N PRO A 104 15.49 9.24 6.83
CA PRO A 104 16.96 9.15 6.72
C PRO A 104 17.70 10.30 7.43
N GLU A 105 17.12 11.49 7.44
CA GLU A 105 17.64 12.70 8.07
C GLU A 105 17.43 12.79 9.60
N GLY A 106 16.63 11.89 10.19
CA GLY A 106 16.35 11.85 11.63
C GLY A 106 14.86 11.73 11.97
N TRP A 107 14.48 12.26 13.14
CA TRP A 107 13.10 12.38 13.58
C TRP A 107 12.41 13.58 12.94
N CYS A 108 11.29 13.32 12.27
CA CYS A 108 10.52 14.32 11.55
C CYS A 108 9.09 14.44 12.11
N TRP A 109 8.54 15.65 12.06
CA TRP A 109 7.12 15.92 12.27
C TRP A 109 6.46 16.24 10.93
N SER A 110 5.22 15.80 10.72
CA SER A 110 4.48 16.04 9.49
C SER A 110 3.18 16.78 9.73
N THR A 111 2.83 17.67 8.80
CA THR A 111 1.56 18.38 8.77
C THR A 111 1.14 18.62 7.32
N ASP A 112 -0.16 18.61 7.06
CA ASP A 112 -0.75 18.99 5.78
C ASP A 112 -1.32 20.42 5.78
N GLN A 113 -1.23 21.11 6.93
CA GLN A 113 -1.78 22.44 7.14
C GLN A 113 -0.71 23.53 6.95
N LYS A 114 -0.96 24.48 6.04
CA LYS A 114 -0.17 25.71 5.91
C LYS A 114 -0.19 26.55 7.19
N GLY A 115 0.90 27.28 7.45
CA GLY A 115 0.95 28.22 8.55
C GLY A 115 2.25 28.17 9.35
N SER A 116 2.32 29.02 10.36
CA SER A 116 3.48 29.10 11.25
C SER A 116 3.26 28.27 12.50
N TYR A 117 4.22 27.41 12.81
CA TYR A 117 4.20 26.47 13.93
C TYR A 117 5.34 26.76 14.88
N THR A 118 5.02 27.02 16.14
CA THR A 118 6.01 26.97 17.21
C THR A 118 6.22 25.53 17.63
N ILE A 119 7.44 25.04 17.46
CA ILE A 119 7.85 23.68 17.81
C ILE A 119 8.78 23.77 19.00
N GLN A 120 8.50 22.98 20.04
CA GLN A 120 9.33 22.86 21.23
C GLN A 120 9.67 21.38 21.45
N LEU A 121 10.96 21.09 21.56
CA LEU A 121 11.50 19.77 21.86
C LEU A 121 12.14 19.79 23.23
N THR A 122 11.84 18.77 24.04
CA THR A 122 12.58 18.46 25.25
C THR A 122 13.21 17.09 25.09
N TYR A 123 14.52 17.01 25.23
CA TYR A 123 15.28 15.78 25.06
C TYR A 123 16.53 15.76 25.94
N ARG A 124 17.10 14.55 26.10
CA ARG A 124 18.28 14.30 26.90
C ARG A 124 19.41 13.70 26.07
N VAL A 125 20.61 14.20 26.35
CA VAL A 125 21.86 13.68 25.82
C VAL A 125 22.69 13.18 27.01
N VAL A 126 23.13 11.94 26.94
CA VAL A 126 24.01 11.34 27.94
C VAL A 126 25.34 11.09 27.27
N SER A 127 26.43 11.50 27.91
CA SER A 127 27.78 11.31 27.41
C SER A 127 28.68 10.74 28.49
N SER A 128 29.46 9.72 28.15
CA SER A 128 30.46 9.09 29.01
C SER A 128 31.76 9.90 29.05
N VAL A 129 31.65 11.20 29.31
CA VAL A 129 32.82 12.06 29.52
C VAL A 129 33.24 12.06 30.98
N THR A 130 34.54 12.08 31.21
CA THR A 130 35.11 12.23 32.55
C THR A 130 34.71 13.57 33.17
N PRO A 131 34.35 13.63 34.47
CA PRO A 131 33.90 14.87 35.13
C PRO A 131 34.95 15.98 35.21
N GLU A 132 36.21 15.68 34.89
CA GLU A 132 37.35 16.57 35.08
C GLU A 132 37.67 17.37 33.81
N GLN A 133 37.61 16.75 32.64
CA GLN A 133 37.76 17.43 31.37
C GLN A 133 37.04 16.64 30.29
N GLY A 134 36.42 17.34 29.34
CA GLY A 134 35.80 16.72 28.19
C GLY A 134 35.03 17.70 27.33
N THR A 135 34.40 17.14 26.29
CA THR A 135 33.55 17.88 25.37
C THR A 135 32.21 17.15 25.24
N LEU A 136 31.11 17.87 25.42
CA LEU A 136 29.76 17.37 25.20
C LEU A 136 29.28 17.81 23.83
N SER A 137 28.99 16.86 22.95
CA SER A 137 28.36 17.14 21.66
C SER A 137 26.84 17.08 21.82
N ILE A 138 26.16 18.19 21.55
CA ILE A 138 24.72 18.33 21.73
C ILE A 138 24.11 18.63 20.35
N PRO A 139 23.38 17.69 19.74
CA PRO A 139 22.70 17.92 18.48
C PRO A 139 21.51 18.87 18.66
N ILE A 140 21.26 19.73 17.68
CA ILE A 140 20.13 20.68 17.65
C ILE A 140 19.51 20.71 16.24
N PRO A 141 18.24 21.14 16.10
CA PRO A 141 17.66 21.40 14.79
C PRO A 141 18.47 22.46 14.02
N ALA A 142 18.74 22.22 12.74
CA ALA A 142 19.52 23.12 11.88
C ALA A 142 18.71 24.35 11.45
N VAL A 143 18.61 25.33 12.34
CA VAL A 143 17.93 26.62 12.11
C VAL A 143 18.94 27.72 11.75
N PRO A 144 18.53 28.82 11.09
CA PRO A 144 19.47 29.86 10.64
C PRO A 144 20.34 30.50 11.74
N SER A 145 19.81 30.59 12.97
CA SER A 145 20.55 31.01 14.15
C SER A 145 19.87 30.51 15.42
N THR A 146 20.66 30.24 16.46
CA THR A 146 20.14 29.79 17.76
C THR A 146 20.64 30.68 18.89
N ALA A 147 19.74 31.23 19.70
CA ALA A 147 20.07 31.82 20.99
C ALA A 147 20.13 30.72 22.06
N LEU A 148 21.34 30.43 22.55
CA LEU A 148 21.61 29.43 23.57
C LEU A 148 21.64 30.07 24.96
N GLN A 149 20.92 29.50 25.92
CA GLN A 149 21.14 29.65 27.35
C GLN A 149 21.56 28.29 27.92
N LEU A 150 22.81 28.20 28.36
CA LEU A 150 23.40 27.00 28.92
C LEU A 150 23.62 27.19 30.42
N LYS A 151 23.09 26.30 31.24
CA LYS A 151 23.36 26.27 32.68
C LYS A 151 24.12 25.01 33.01
N VAL A 152 25.26 25.19 33.67
CA VAL A 152 26.13 24.09 34.09
C VAL A 152 26.13 24.05 35.62
N GLN A 153 25.54 23.00 36.20
CA GLN A 153 25.40 22.87 37.65
C GLN A 153 26.67 22.25 38.27
N GLY A 154 27.15 22.84 39.36
CA GLY A 154 28.26 22.31 40.17
C GLY A 154 29.63 22.53 39.55
N SER A 155 29.85 23.66 38.86
CA SER A 155 31.11 23.97 38.18
C SER A 155 31.80 25.23 38.68
N ASP A 156 33.02 25.06 39.19
CA ASP A 156 34.16 25.98 39.13
C ASP A 156 34.96 25.81 37.81
N ARG A 157 34.33 25.15 36.82
CA ARG A 157 34.92 24.72 35.56
C ARG A 157 34.91 25.87 34.53
N GLN A 158 35.94 25.95 33.70
CA GLN A 158 35.89 26.81 32.51
C GLN A 158 35.05 26.12 31.45
N ILE A 159 34.08 26.83 30.87
CA ILE A 159 33.15 26.30 29.88
C ILE A 159 33.32 27.06 28.57
N THR A 160 33.44 26.33 27.46
CA THR A 160 33.52 26.91 26.11
C THR A 160 32.44 26.30 25.23
N VAL A 161 31.72 27.15 24.49
CA VAL A 161 30.71 26.71 23.53
C VAL A 161 31.23 26.91 22.11
N VAL A 162 31.18 25.88 21.26
CA VAL A 162 31.64 25.94 19.87
C VAL A 162 30.62 25.28 18.93
N PRO A 163 30.21 25.92 17.82
CA PRO A 163 30.53 27.29 17.41
C PRO A 163 29.71 28.32 18.19
N ALA A 164 30.31 29.44 18.59
CA ALA A 164 29.60 30.58 19.19
C ALA A 164 30.13 31.90 18.62
N VAL A 165 29.23 32.79 18.18
CA VAL A 165 29.58 34.11 17.62
C VAL A 165 29.75 35.15 18.72
N ILE A 166 28.89 35.10 19.73
CA ILE A 166 28.92 35.95 20.91
C ILE A 166 28.69 35.03 22.10
N GLN A 167 29.51 35.12 23.14
CA GLN A 167 29.37 34.36 24.38
C GLN A 167 29.56 35.29 25.57
N THR A 168 28.64 35.25 26.52
CA THR A 168 28.82 35.85 27.84
C THR A 168 28.63 34.80 28.91
N GLU A 169 29.54 34.77 29.87
CA GLU A 169 29.55 33.83 30.98
C GLU A 169 29.29 34.57 32.29
N ARG A 170 28.44 34.01 33.14
CA ARG A 170 28.20 34.50 34.48
C ARG A 170 28.10 33.32 35.44
N THR A 171 28.93 33.33 36.47
CA THR A 171 28.91 32.30 37.53
C THR A 171 28.21 32.86 38.75
N ILE A 172 27.11 32.22 39.17
CA ILE A 172 26.32 32.62 40.35
C ILE A 172 26.05 31.36 41.19
N GLY A 173 26.48 31.36 42.46
CA GLY A 173 26.12 30.31 43.41
C GLY A 173 26.53 28.89 43.00
N GLY A 174 27.66 28.71 42.31
CA GLY A 174 28.15 27.39 41.87
C GLY A 174 27.48 26.84 40.59
N THR A 175 26.69 27.67 39.90
CA THR A 175 26.18 27.39 38.56
C THR A 175 26.79 28.38 37.57
N THR A 176 27.35 27.87 36.49
CA THR A 176 27.85 28.68 35.37
C THR A 176 26.73 28.84 34.36
N GLU A 177 26.24 30.06 34.16
CA GLU A 177 25.26 30.39 33.12
C GLU A 177 25.99 31.03 31.94
N ILE A 178 25.79 30.48 30.74
CA ILE A 178 26.36 30.98 29.50
C ILE A 178 25.22 31.33 28.56
N THR A 179 25.26 32.54 28.02
CA THR A 179 24.42 32.92 26.89
C THR A 179 25.28 33.05 25.64
N ALA A 180 24.89 32.35 24.58
CA ALA A 180 25.64 32.35 23.32
C ALA A 180 24.74 32.43 22.09
N SER A 181 25.24 33.03 21.01
CA SER A 181 24.59 33.01 19.70
C SER A 181 25.31 32.02 18.79
N LEU A 182 24.62 30.96 18.38
CA LEU A 182 25.15 29.93 17.49
C LEU A 182 24.77 30.27 16.03
N PRO A 183 25.71 30.13 15.07
CA PRO A 183 25.39 30.21 13.64
C PRO A 183 24.52 29.02 13.21
N ALA A 184 24.12 28.97 11.94
CA ALA A 184 23.44 27.80 11.39
C ALA A 184 24.30 26.54 11.57
N THR A 185 23.91 25.68 12.51
CA THR A 185 24.60 24.43 12.87
C THR A 185 23.58 23.40 13.34
N SER A 186 23.89 22.12 13.13
CA SER A 186 23.09 20.97 13.61
C SER A 186 23.63 20.38 14.92
N VAL A 187 24.76 20.88 15.41
CA VAL A 187 25.39 20.46 16.66
C VAL A 187 26.17 21.61 17.29
N PHE A 188 26.22 21.65 18.61
CA PHE A 188 27.18 22.48 19.34
C PHE A 188 27.91 21.67 20.40
N HIS A 189 29.12 22.09 20.70
CA HIS A 189 30.01 21.43 21.62
C HIS A 189 30.18 22.27 22.87
N VAL A 190 30.04 21.66 24.04
CA VAL A 190 30.36 22.26 25.34
C VAL A 190 31.65 21.62 25.83
N GLY A 191 32.76 22.33 25.66
CA GLY A 191 34.03 22.00 26.28
C GLY A 191 34.02 22.42 27.74
N PHE A 192 34.53 21.57 28.63
CA PHE A 192 34.65 21.88 30.04
C PHE A 192 35.95 21.35 30.64
N THR A 193 36.52 22.11 31.58
CA THR A 193 37.72 21.73 32.35
C THR A 193 37.52 22.08 33.82
N SER A 194 37.70 21.11 34.71
CA SER A 194 37.65 21.27 36.16
C SER A 194 39.01 21.71 36.70
N PRO A 195 39.06 22.70 37.58
CA PRO A 195 40.31 23.17 38.16
C PRO A 195 40.92 22.19 39.19
N THR A 196 40.26 21.06 39.51
CA THR A 196 40.58 20.28 40.72
C THR A 196 41.38 18.98 40.52
N SER A 197 41.73 18.53 39.32
CA SER A 197 42.45 17.24 39.17
C SER A 197 43.91 17.30 38.76
N SER A 198 44.42 18.47 38.40
CA SER A 198 45.85 18.64 38.17
C SER A 198 46.42 19.58 39.22
N GLN A 199 47.15 19.02 40.19
CA GLN A 199 47.99 19.83 41.09
C GLN A 199 49.06 20.61 40.29
N ILE A 200 49.26 20.23 39.01
CA ILE A 200 50.05 20.91 38.00
C ILE A 200 49.19 21.17 36.75
N THR A 201 48.81 22.42 36.50
CA THR A 201 48.04 22.80 35.29
C THR A 201 48.97 23.34 34.21
N VAL A 202 48.77 22.94 32.95
CA VAL A 202 49.46 23.52 31.79
C VAL A 202 48.46 24.34 30.99
N SER A 203 48.60 25.67 30.98
CA SER A 203 47.58 26.58 30.43
C SER A 203 47.79 26.94 28.96
N GLN A 204 49.05 27.01 28.51
CA GLN A 204 49.40 27.41 27.17
C GLN A 204 50.66 26.68 26.71
N ALA A 205 50.67 26.28 25.44
CA ALA A 205 51.83 25.74 24.77
C ALA A 205 52.15 26.54 23.52
N HIS A 206 53.43 26.84 23.34
CA HIS A 206 53.97 27.35 22.09
C HIS A 206 55.06 26.41 21.61
N TYR A 207 54.88 25.87 20.41
CA TYR A 207 55.83 24.97 19.79
C TYR A 207 56.51 25.69 18.62
N THR A 208 57.83 25.67 18.59
CA THR A 208 58.61 26.00 17.40
C THR A 208 59.30 24.74 16.89
N ALA A 209 59.33 24.55 15.58
CA ALA A 209 59.98 23.39 14.99
C ALA A 209 60.81 23.75 13.77
N THR A 210 61.92 23.05 13.60
CA THR A 210 62.77 23.18 12.42
C THR A 210 63.03 21.79 11.84
N GLN A 211 62.76 21.64 10.55
CA GLN A 211 63.06 20.42 9.82
C GLN A 211 64.58 20.25 9.64
N ALA A 212 65.09 19.08 10.02
CA ALA A 212 66.37 18.54 9.58
C ALA A 212 66.14 17.50 8.47
N ILE A 213 67.20 16.86 7.98
CA ILE A 213 67.14 15.97 6.81
C ILE A 213 66.22 14.74 7.07
N ASP A 214 66.34 14.10 8.23
CA ASP A 214 65.69 12.83 8.58
C ASP A 214 64.77 12.93 9.81
N HIS A 215 64.72 14.09 10.46
CA HIS A 215 63.89 14.35 11.65
C HIS A 215 63.42 15.80 11.68
N VAL A 216 62.45 16.09 12.53
CA VAL A 216 62.03 17.45 12.85
C VAL A 216 62.35 17.70 14.33
N GLN A 217 63.10 18.76 14.60
CA GLN A 217 63.42 19.19 15.96
C GLN A 217 62.34 20.15 16.45
N PHE A 218 61.69 19.79 17.55
CA PHE A 218 60.67 20.58 18.22
C PHE A 218 61.21 21.19 19.50
N LYS A 219 60.82 22.44 19.75
CA LYS A 219 60.99 23.13 21.03
C LYS A 219 59.63 23.60 21.51
N GLY A 220 59.15 23.02 22.60
CA GLY A 220 57.91 23.41 23.25
C GLY A 220 58.20 24.28 24.47
N THR A 221 57.52 25.42 24.60
CA THR A 221 57.46 26.22 25.83
C THR A 221 56.05 26.16 26.41
N PHE A 222 55.97 25.92 27.72
CA PHE A 222 54.75 25.62 28.45
C PHE A 222 54.67 26.46 29.71
N GLN A 223 53.50 27.03 29.98
CA GLN A 223 53.22 27.69 31.25
C GLN A 223 52.59 26.69 32.20
N VAL A 224 53.34 26.31 33.23
CA VAL A 224 53.02 25.25 34.19
C VAL A 224 52.73 25.87 35.55
N HIS A 225 51.59 25.59 36.14
CA HIS A 225 51.17 26.13 37.43
C HIS A 225 51.04 25.00 38.44
N VAL A 226 51.89 24.99 39.47
CA VAL A 226 51.86 24.01 40.56
C VAL A 226 51.19 24.62 41.78
N GLN A 227 50.10 24.00 42.25
CA GLN A 227 49.22 24.59 43.27
C GLN A 227 49.63 24.30 44.72
N ARG A 228 50.47 23.28 44.99
CA ARG A 228 50.88 22.88 46.35
C ARG A 228 52.36 22.49 46.41
N GLU A 229 53.00 22.74 47.55
CA GLU A 229 54.35 22.25 47.85
C GLU A 229 54.35 20.73 48.09
N GLY A 230 55.39 20.05 47.62
CA GLY A 230 55.56 18.59 47.67
C GLY A 230 56.04 18.03 46.34
N ALA A 231 56.77 16.90 46.37
CA ALA A 231 57.24 16.25 45.16
C ALA A 231 56.05 15.74 44.32
N GLN A 232 55.83 16.37 43.17
CA GLN A 232 54.82 16.04 42.17
C GLN A 232 55.50 15.73 40.84
N GLU A 233 54.83 14.99 39.97
CA GLU A 233 55.37 14.60 38.66
C GLU A 233 54.42 15.07 37.55
N LEU A 234 54.95 15.75 36.54
CA LEU A 234 54.25 16.20 35.34
C LEU A 234 54.59 15.26 34.18
N ALA A 235 53.57 14.62 33.59
CA ALA A 235 53.75 13.82 32.38
C ALA A 235 54.17 14.74 31.21
N LEU A 236 55.25 14.38 30.52
CA LEU A 236 55.74 15.05 29.33
C LEU A 236 55.32 14.26 28.06
N LEU A 237 56.29 13.81 27.28
CA LEU A 237 56.11 13.10 26.02
C LEU A 237 56.30 11.57 26.21
N PRO A 238 55.79 10.74 25.28
CA PRO A 238 56.11 9.30 25.25
C PRO A 238 57.62 9.06 25.16
N ASP A 239 58.10 7.90 25.65
CA ASP A 239 59.51 7.51 25.54
C ASP A 239 59.93 7.09 24.11
N THR A 240 59.02 7.23 23.14
CA THR A 240 59.25 7.00 21.71
C THR A 240 59.90 8.18 20.98
N VAL A 241 60.06 9.34 21.64
CA VAL A 241 60.77 10.51 21.10
C VAL A 241 62.18 10.60 21.68
N THR A 242 63.12 11.15 20.91
CA THR A 242 64.44 11.48 21.47
C THR A 242 64.35 12.85 22.15
N LEU A 243 64.37 12.85 23.48
CA LEU A 243 64.30 14.05 24.32
C LEU A 243 65.71 14.61 24.56
N HIS A 244 65.98 15.84 24.09
CA HIS A 244 67.30 16.47 24.13
C HIS A 244 67.55 17.31 25.39
N ASP A 245 66.59 18.16 25.74
CA ASP A 245 66.72 19.08 26.87
C ASP A 245 65.35 19.28 27.51
N VAL A 246 65.31 19.36 28.83
CA VAL A 246 64.12 19.75 29.59
C VAL A 246 64.57 20.70 30.67
N ARG A 247 64.01 21.91 30.65
CA ARG A 247 64.32 22.95 31.63
C ARG A 247 63.06 23.47 32.27
N LEU A 248 63.16 23.73 33.55
CA LEU A 248 62.14 24.39 34.35
C LEU A 248 62.72 25.71 34.86
N ASN A 249 62.13 26.84 34.48
CA ASN A 249 62.66 28.19 34.75
C ASN A 249 64.14 28.35 34.33
N GLY A 250 64.50 27.76 33.18
CA GLY A 250 65.86 27.81 32.63
C GLY A 250 66.89 26.88 33.29
N LYS A 251 66.54 26.15 34.36
CA LYS A 251 67.40 25.15 35.02
C LYS A 251 67.06 23.73 34.54
N PRO A 252 68.04 22.81 34.44
CA PRO A 252 67.77 21.42 34.07
C PRO A 252 66.72 20.76 34.98
N GLY A 253 65.68 20.19 34.36
CA GLY A 253 64.62 19.46 35.05
C GLY A 253 65.04 18.04 35.42
N VAL A 254 64.49 17.51 36.53
CA VAL A 254 64.73 16.10 36.91
C VAL A 254 63.70 15.22 36.21
N ILE A 255 64.14 14.49 35.19
CA ILE A 255 63.28 13.63 34.37
C ILE A 255 63.37 12.18 34.86
N ARG A 256 62.24 11.47 34.83
CA ARG A 256 62.14 10.03 35.05
C ARG A 256 61.40 9.39 33.88
N ALA A 257 61.87 8.24 33.40
CA ALA A 257 61.14 7.44 32.42
C ALA A 257 60.36 6.34 33.16
N ARG A 258 59.04 6.31 33.01
CA ARG A 258 58.14 5.32 33.62
C ARG A 258 56.85 5.24 32.81
N ASP A 259 56.29 4.03 32.69
CA ASP A 259 55.00 3.79 32.01
C ASP A 259 54.99 4.34 30.56
N HIS A 260 56.07 4.07 29.82
CA HIS A 260 56.30 4.50 28.43
C HIS A 260 56.25 6.02 28.19
N ARG A 261 56.59 6.81 29.22
CA ARG A 261 56.58 8.27 29.18
C ARG A 261 57.72 8.88 29.99
N PHE A 262 58.10 10.09 29.60
CA PHE A 262 58.94 10.97 30.41
C PHE A 262 58.09 11.75 31.42
N TRP A 263 58.56 11.85 32.64
CA TRP A 263 57.93 12.56 33.75
C TRP A 263 58.90 13.56 34.36
N LEU A 264 58.45 14.79 34.60
CA LEU A 264 59.23 15.84 35.23
C LEU A 264 58.84 15.98 36.71
N ALA A 265 59.81 15.85 37.61
CA ALA A 265 59.58 16.10 39.02
C ALA A 265 59.58 17.62 39.33
N VAL A 266 58.50 18.12 39.93
CA VAL A 266 58.33 19.51 40.40
C VAL A 266 58.00 19.48 41.89
N ARG A 267 58.67 20.31 42.70
CA ARG A 267 58.56 20.23 44.18
C ARG A 267 57.88 21.42 44.83
N ASP A 268 58.08 22.62 44.32
CA ASP A 268 57.58 23.82 44.98
C ASP A 268 56.28 24.28 44.30
N ALA A 269 55.42 24.97 45.04
CA ALA A 269 54.25 25.61 44.45
C ALA A 269 54.67 26.89 43.71
N GLY A 270 54.03 27.18 42.58
CA GLY A 270 54.30 28.38 41.81
C GLY A 270 54.07 28.22 40.30
N SER A 271 54.27 29.30 39.57
CA SER A 271 54.28 29.32 38.11
C SER A 271 55.69 29.03 37.60
N TYR A 272 55.77 28.13 36.63
CA TYR A 272 56.99 27.70 36.00
C TYR A 272 56.87 27.80 34.48
N GLU A 273 57.95 28.25 33.84
CA GLU A 273 58.15 28.08 32.42
C GLU A 273 58.90 26.78 32.19
N LEU A 274 58.20 25.80 31.63
CA LEU A 274 58.80 24.55 31.18
C LEU A 274 59.17 24.70 29.70
N SER A 275 60.44 24.47 29.37
CA SER A 275 60.89 24.36 27.99
C SER A 275 61.47 22.97 27.75
N LEU A 276 61.05 22.29 26.70
CA LEU A 276 61.62 21.02 26.29
C LEU A 276 61.98 21.05 24.81
N THR A 277 63.05 20.34 24.46
CA THR A 277 63.52 20.15 23.09
C THR A 277 63.57 18.66 22.82
N TYR A 278 62.97 18.22 21.71
CA TYR A 278 62.92 16.83 21.30
C TYR A 278 62.91 16.73 19.77
N GLU A 279 63.22 15.56 19.24
CA GLU A 279 63.15 15.28 17.81
C GLU A 279 62.19 14.13 17.53
N VAL A 280 61.56 14.20 16.36
CA VAL A 280 60.66 13.16 15.85
C VAL A 280 61.14 12.78 14.45
N PRO A 281 61.33 11.49 14.14
CA PRO A 281 61.81 11.05 12.83
C PRO A 281 60.77 11.31 11.74
N ILE A 282 61.25 11.72 10.57
CA ILE A 282 60.43 11.83 9.36
C ILE A 282 60.21 10.42 8.82
N ARG A 283 58.96 10.06 8.55
CA ARG A 283 58.59 8.79 7.93
C ARG A 283 58.06 9.05 6.53
N VAL A 284 58.12 8.04 5.67
CA VAL A 284 57.57 8.10 4.32
C VAL A 284 56.59 6.95 4.14
N GLN A 285 55.36 7.25 3.75
CA GLN A 285 54.34 6.27 3.40
C GLN A 285 53.82 6.64 2.01
N GLU A 286 53.85 5.69 1.07
CA GLU A 286 53.41 5.89 -0.32
C GLU A 286 54.09 7.09 -1.02
N GLY A 287 55.35 7.37 -0.66
CA GLY A 287 56.13 8.47 -1.24
C GLY A 287 55.90 9.84 -0.58
N LEU A 288 54.89 9.99 0.30
CA LEU A 288 54.62 11.22 1.02
C LEU A 288 55.38 11.25 2.37
N PRO A 289 56.31 12.20 2.58
CA PRO A 289 56.94 12.37 3.88
C PRO A 289 55.96 12.98 4.90
N PHE A 290 55.96 12.41 6.10
CA PHE A 290 55.14 12.86 7.21
C PHE A 290 55.88 12.73 8.55
N VAL A 291 55.42 13.50 9.54
CA VAL A 291 55.84 13.37 10.94
C VAL A 291 54.62 13.31 11.85
N ASP A 292 54.62 12.29 12.71
CA ASP A 292 53.62 12.08 13.74
C ASP A 292 54.15 12.66 15.05
N VAL A 293 53.78 13.92 15.35
CA VAL A 293 54.32 14.70 16.46
C VAL A 293 53.55 14.40 17.74
N PRO A 294 54.15 13.77 18.75
CA PRO A 294 53.50 13.62 20.05
C PRO A 294 53.46 14.97 20.76
N MET A 295 52.33 15.24 21.42
CA MET A 295 52.05 16.53 22.06
C MET A 295 51.70 16.33 23.54
N MET A 296 52.05 17.31 24.38
CA MET A 296 51.44 17.43 25.71
C MET A 296 49.99 17.93 25.54
N GLN A 297 49.06 17.34 26.29
CA GLN A 297 47.65 17.73 26.24
C GLN A 297 47.44 19.09 26.90
N VAL A 298 47.47 20.14 26.08
CA VAL A 298 47.27 21.52 26.52
C VAL A 298 46.03 22.08 25.81
N PRO A 299 45.14 22.82 26.50
CA PRO A 299 43.89 23.32 25.92
C PRO A 299 44.08 24.12 24.61
N ILE A 300 45.17 24.89 24.53
CA ILE A 300 45.52 25.69 23.35
C ILE A 300 47.01 25.52 23.07
N SER A 301 47.34 25.01 21.88
CA SER A 301 48.71 24.92 21.39
C SER A 301 48.88 25.74 20.11
N ARG A 302 49.71 26.79 20.14
CA ARG A 302 50.16 27.50 18.93
C ARG A 302 51.44 26.84 18.45
N MET A 303 51.54 26.59 17.16
CA MET A 303 52.73 25.97 16.60
C MET A 303 53.23 26.70 15.36
N GLU A 304 54.55 26.83 15.28
CA GLU A 304 55.29 27.43 14.17
C GLU A 304 56.34 26.43 13.68
N LEU A 305 56.17 25.89 12.48
CA LEU A 305 57.12 24.95 11.87
C LEU A 305 57.83 25.61 10.69
N SER A 306 59.10 25.27 10.55
CA SER A 306 59.97 25.68 9.46
C SER A 306 60.45 24.45 8.70
N PHE A 307 60.06 24.32 7.44
CA PHE A 307 60.56 23.30 6.53
C PHE A 307 61.67 23.87 5.64
N MET A 308 62.65 23.06 5.28
CA MET A 308 63.71 23.47 4.33
C MET A 308 63.18 23.38 2.90
N GLY A 309 63.36 24.43 2.12
CA GLY A 309 62.81 24.56 0.77
C GLY A 309 61.33 24.93 0.74
N ARG A 310 60.81 25.07 -0.47
CA ARG A 310 59.39 25.34 -0.71
C ARG A 310 58.62 24.03 -0.61
N LYS A 311 57.65 23.96 0.31
CA LYS A 311 56.86 22.76 0.61
C LYS A 311 55.38 23.12 0.62
N GLU A 312 54.54 22.18 0.23
CA GLU A 312 53.11 22.23 0.49
C GLU A 312 52.82 21.34 1.70
N VAL A 313 52.16 21.87 2.74
CA VAL A 313 52.09 21.23 4.06
C VAL A 313 50.63 21.04 4.47
N THR A 314 50.26 19.81 4.78
CA THR A 314 48.96 19.44 5.34
C THR A 314 49.10 19.07 6.81
N VAL A 315 48.07 19.34 7.61
CA VAL A 315 48.06 19.07 9.05
C VAL A 315 46.74 18.47 9.52
N GLN A 316 46.80 17.45 10.39
CA GLN A 316 45.61 16.86 11.01
C GLN A 316 45.91 16.36 12.44
N PRO A 317 45.11 16.75 13.46
CA PRO A 317 44.15 17.85 13.47
C PRO A 317 44.87 19.21 13.52
N GLY A 318 44.31 20.24 12.89
CA GLY A 318 44.82 21.61 12.95
C GLY A 318 43.82 22.62 12.40
N THR A 319 43.84 23.84 12.91
CA THR A 319 42.95 24.93 12.47
C THR A 319 43.74 26.23 12.29
N GLY A 320 43.29 27.08 11.36
CA GLY A 320 43.93 28.38 11.10
C GLY A 320 45.34 28.24 10.51
N LEU A 321 45.55 27.25 9.65
CA LEU A 321 46.81 27.05 8.94
C LEU A 321 47.16 28.28 8.09
N GLN A 322 48.29 28.91 8.39
CA GLN A 322 48.87 29.97 7.58
C GLN A 322 50.25 29.54 7.11
N THR A 323 50.47 29.56 5.80
CA THR A 323 51.72 29.18 5.17
C THR A 323 52.36 30.39 4.52
N ALA A 324 53.65 30.59 4.75
CA ALA A 324 54.48 31.60 4.12
C ALA A 324 55.70 30.94 3.48
N HIS A 325 56.06 31.36 2.27
CA HIS A 325 57.17 30.80 1.51
C HIS A 325 58.27 31.85 1.29
N THR A 326 59.53 31.43 1.47
CA THR A 326 60.74 32.06 0.92
C THR A 326 61.47 31.03 0.04
N ASP A 327 62.39 31.47 -0.81
CA ASP A 327 63.10 30.59 -1.76
C ASP A 327 63.78 29.37 -1.10
N ASP A 328 64.13 29.50 0.18
CA ASP A 328 64.89 28.54 0.96
C ASP A 328 64.08 27.85 2.07
N LYS A 329 62.85 28.28 2.35
CA LYS A 329 62.12 27.85 3.55
C LYS A 329 60.60 28.01 3.42
N THR A 330 59.87 27.05 3.98
CA THR A 330 58.42 27.15 4.19
C THR A 330 58.13 27.28 5.67
N SER A 331 57.46 28.36 6.05
CA SER A 331 57.05 28.62 7.43
C SER A 331 55.55 28.44 7.56
N VAL A 332 55.14 27.62 8.52
CA VAL A 332 53.74 27.26 8.77
C VAL A 332 53.39 27.66 10.19
N SER A 333 52.25 28.34 10.37
CA SER A 333 51.69 28.63 11.70
C SER A 333 50.25 28.14 11.81
N LEU A 334 49.89 27.54 12.94
CA LEU A 334 48.55 27.00 13.18
C LEU A 334 48.22 26.90 14.68
N PHE A 335 46.95 26.62 14.96
CA PHE A 335 46.48 26.21 16.28
C PHE A 335 46.07 24.74 16.27
N VAL A 336 46.49 24.00 17.30
CA VAL A 336 46.15 22.60 17.50
C VAL A 336 45.20 22.50 18.69
N PRO A 337 44.05 21.80 18.55
CA PRO A 337 43.17 21.49 19.68
C PRO A 337 43.88 20.57 20.69
N MET A 338 43.25 20.27 21.83
CA MET A 338 43.84 19.31 22.76
C MET A 338 43.91 17.90 22.13
N SER A 339 45.07 17.57 21.58
CA SER A 339 45.37 16.28 20.97
C SER A 339 46.61 15.66 21.61
N HIS A 340 46.68 14.34 21.58
CA HIS A 340 47.90 13.60 21.98
C HIS A 340 48.97 13.59 20.88
N GLN A 341 48.56 13.88 19.65
CA GLN A 341 49.39 13.76 18.46
C GLN A 341 48.87 14.71 17.37
N VAL A 342 49.78 15.17 16.52
CA VAL A 342 49.47 15.92 15.30
C VAL A 342 50.29 15.33 14.17
N ARG A 343 49.65 15.07 13.03
CA ARG A 343 50.36 14.65 11.82
C ARG A 343 50.60 15.85 10.92
N PHE A 344 51.85 16.02 10.52
CA PHE A 344 52.24 16.86 9.39
C PHE A 344 52.60 15.97 8.22
N SER A 345 52.10 16.26 7.04
CA SER A 345 52.55 15.67 5.78
C SER A 345 52.89 16.78 4.80
N TRP A 346 53.89 16.57 3.94
CA TRP A 346 54.27 17.59 2.98
C TRP A 346 54.80 17.01 1.68
N THR A 347 54.76 17.80 0.62
CA THR A 347 55.40 17.52 -0.68
C THR A 347 56.44 18.59 -0.98
N GLU A 348 57.40 18.30 -1.85
CA GLU A 348 58.22 19.36 -2.46
C GLU A 348 57.29 20.25 -3.29
N ALA A 349 57.27 21.55 -2.99
CA ALA A 349 56.61 22.48 -3.90
C ALA A 349 57.46 22.56 -5.16
N VAL A 350 56.82 22.33 -6.30
CA VAL A 350 57.49 22.30 -7.59
C VAL A 350 58.13 23.67 -7.85
N PRO A 351 59.46 23.74 -8.12
CA PRO A 351 60.11 24.98 -8.49
C PRO A 351 59.45 25.55 -9.74
N ASP A 352 59.13 26.85 -9.73
CA ASP A 352 58.58 27.54 -10.90
C ASP A 352 59.56 27.52 -12.12
N ASP A 353 60.83 27.14 -11.90
CA ASP A 353 61.93 27.20 -12.88
C ASP A 353 62.44 25.85 -13.44
N LEU A 354 61.77 24.72 -13.18
CA LEU A 354 62.12 23.45 -13.86
C LEU A 354 61.24 23.19 -15.09
N THR A 355 61.29 24.11 -16.06
CA THR A 355 61.01 23.75 -17.46
C THR A 355 62.18 22.94 -18.02
N GLN A 356 62.30 21.68 -17.58
CA GLN A 356 62.60 20.68 -18.60
C GLN A 356 61.38 20.68 -19.52
N GLU A 357 61.58 20.86 -20.82
CA GLU A 357 60.49 20.78 -21.79
C GLU A 357 59.86 19.39 -21.73
N PHE A 358 58.85 19.23 -20.88
CA PHE A 358 57.97 18.08 -20.88
C PHE A 358 57.25 18.08 -22.22
N ARG A 359 57.48 17.03 -23.02
CA ARG A 359 56.87 16.87 -24.34
C ARG A 359 56.07 15.58 -24.35
N ALA A 360 54.75 15.67 -24.41
CA ALA A 360 53.85 14.51 -24.49
C ALA A 360 52.94 14.59 -25.72
N ASN A 361 52.37 13.44 -26.09
CA ASN A 361 51.24 13.36 -27.00
C ASN A 361 49.99 13.04 -26.19
N ALA A 362 48.90 13.78 -26.41
CA ALA A 362 47.64 13.57 -25.71
C ALA A 362 46.58 13.02 -26.68
N GLN A 363 45.91 11.95 -26.28
CA GLN A 363 44.64 11.50 -26.85
C GLN A 363 43.53 11.71 -25.84
N MET A 364 42.47 12.41 -26.24
CA MET A 364 41.39 12.80 -25.34
C MET A 364 40.05 12.23 -25.80
N VAL A 365 39.21 11.80 -24.87
CA VAL A 365 37.82 11.46 -25.13
C VAL A 365 36.96 12.23 -24.14
N SER A 366 36.24 13.22 -24.63
CA SER A 366 35.32 14.05 -23.85
C SER A 366 33.89 13.55 -24.05
N LEU A 367 33.27 13.09 -22.97
CA LEU A 367 31.86 12.72 -22.90
C LEU A 367 31.09 13.92 -22.35
N VAL A 368 30.11 14.41 -23.09
CA VAL A 368 29.40 15.67 -22.80
C VAL A 368 27.91 15.41 -22.77
N HIS A 369 27.23 15.80 -21.71
CA HIS A 369 25.77 15.75 -21.61
C HIS A 369 25.22 16.97 -20.88
N ALA A 370 23.92 17.22 -21.01
CA ALA A 370 23.22 18.26 -20.26
C ALA A 370 22.34 17.62 -19.19
N ASP A 371 22.43 18.11 -17.96
CA ASP A 371 21.57 17.70 -16.85
C ASP A 371 21.26 18.91 -15.95
N GLU A 372 20.05 19.01 -15.43
CA GLU A 372 19.61 20.06 -14.47
C GLU A 372 20.06 21.52 -14.78
N GLY A 373 20.19 21.91 -16.04
CA GLY A 373 20.63 23.26 -16.43
C GLY A 373 22.15 23.47 -16.39
N VAL A 374 22.93 22.40 -16.32
CA VAL A 374 24.39 22.39 -16.47
C VAL A 374 24.81 21.44 -17.58
N MET A 375 25.91 21.77 -18.26
CA MET A 375 26.63 20.88 -19.15
C MET A 375 27.70 20.16 -18.32
N LEU A 376 27.63 18.84 -18.27
CA LEU A 376 28.59 17.98 -17.57
C LEU A 376 29.53 17.36 -18.59
N ILE A 377 30.84 17.51 -18.34
CA ILE A 377 31.91 17.08 -19.23
C ILE A 377 32.85 16.17 -18.45
N GLN A 378 32.96 14.92 -18.89
CA GLN A 378 33.98 13.99 -18.43
C GLN A 378 35.01 13.81 -19.54
N THR A 379 36.24 14.26 -19.30
CA THR A 379 37.34 14.11 -20.27
C THR A 379 38.35 13.11 -19.75
N ARG A 380 38.45 11.96 -20.44
CA ARG A 380 39.54 11.00 -20.23
C ARG A 380 40.69 11.34 -21.18
N MET A 381 41.88 11.50 -20.64
CA MET A 381 43.09 11.81 -21.36
C MET A 381 44.09 10.68 -21.19
N ASP A 382 44.68 10.28 -22.30
CA ASP A 382 45.77 9.34 -22.37
C ASP A 382 47.00 10.08 -22.91
N LEU A 383 48.02 10.19 -22.07
CA LEU A 383 49.23 10.98 -22.29
C LEU A 383 50.43 10.06 -22.44
N ASP A 384 51.02 10.06 -23.64
CA ASP A 384 52.30 9.41 -23.94
C ASP A 384 53.43 10.43 -23.86
N VAL A 385 54.26 10.33 -22.81
CA VAL A 385 55.41 11.19 -22.60
C VAL A 385 56.53 10.79 -23.56
N SER A 386 56.89 11.71 -24.46
CA SER A 386 57.92 11.49 -25.47
C SER A 386 59.31 11.96 -25.04
N ARG A 387 59.38 12.94 -24.14
CA ARG A 387 60.62 13.47 -23.58
C ARG A 387 60.36 14.21 -22.26
N GLY A 388 61.29 14.05 -21.32
CA GLY A 388 61.24 14.68 -20.00
C GLY A 388 60.40 13.85 -19.02
N SER A 389 60.16 14.42 -17.85
CA SER A 389 59.25 13.89 -16.86
C SER A 389 58.45 15.04 -16.27
N ALA A 390 57.19 14.80 -15.92
CA ALA A 390 56.35 15.79 -15.24
C ALA A 390 55.95 15.28 -13.87
N SER A 391 56.09 16.14 -12.86
CA SER A 391 55.39 16.03 -11.57
C SER A 391 54.18 16.96 -11.47
N VAL A 392 54.02 17.89 -12.43
CA VAL A 392 52.87 18.78 -12.56
C VAL A 392 52.43 18.80 -14.02
N LEU A 393 51.14 18.62 -14.24
CA LEU A 393 50.52 18.85 -15.54
C LEU A 393 49.67 20.10 -15.50
N GLU A 394 49.78 20.92 -16.53
CA GLU A 394 49.00 22.13 -16.67
C GLU A 394 48.00 21.94 -17.81
N LEU A 395 46.72 22.09 -17.51
CA LEU A 395 45.63 22.07 -18.47
C LEU A 395 45.02 23.46 -18.57
N VAL A 396 44.73 23.89 -19.79
CA VAL A 396 43.98 25.12 -20.06
C VAL A 396 42.50 24.81 -19.92
N VAL A 397 41.85 25.47 -18.96
CA VAL A 397 40.42 25.38 -18.68
C VAL A 397 39.69 26.47 -19.49
N PRO A 398 38.74 26.11 -20.36
CA PRO A 398 37.94 27.08 -21.12
C PRO A 398 37.14 28.02 -20.22
N GLU A 399 36.74 29.17 -20.77
CA GLU A 399 35.93 30.14 -20.02
C GLU A 399 34.60 29.53 -19.55
N LYS A 400 34.11 29.99 -18.40
CA LYS A 400 32.84 29.55 -17.78
C LYS A 400 32.79 28.07 -17.38
N THR A 401 33.92 27.36 -17.40
CA THR A 401 34.02 25.97 -16.95
C THR A 401 34.54 25.89 -15.52
N GLN A 402 33.88 25.09 -14.69
CA GLN A 402 34.31 24.76 -13.34
C GLN A 402 34.81 23.32 -13.28
N ILE A 403 35.94 23.10 -12.61
CA ILE A 403 36.48 21.75 -12.38
C ILE A 403 35.81 21.16 -11.14
N VAL A 404 35.23 19.97 -11.28
CA VAL A 404 34.53 19.24 -10.22
C VAL A 404 35.46 18.25 -9.55
N ASP A 405 36.17 17.45 -10.34
CA ASP A 405 37.09 16.42 -9.84
C ASP A 405 38.18 16.10 -10.87
N VAL A 406 39.31 15.57 -10.41
CA VAL A 406 40.44 15.12 -11.24
C VAL A 406 40.98 13.82 -10.65
N ARG A 407 41.00 12.74 -11.43
CA ARG A 407 41.51 11.43 -11.00
C ARG A 407 42.52 10.85 -11.97
N GLY A 408 43.56 10.21 -11.44
CA GLY A 408 44.54 9.44 -12.21
C GLY A 408 44.25 7.94 -12.16
N SER A 409 44.92 7.16 -13.01
CA SER A 409 44.97 5.71 -12.86
C SER A 409 45.78 5.36 -11.61
N ALA A 410 45.21 4.60 -10.67
CA ALA A 410 45.90 4.15 -9.45
C ALA A 410 46.44 5.26 -8.51
N ASP A 411 45.59 6.26 -8.18
CA ASP A 411 45.92 7.37 -7.25
C ASP A 411 47.15 8.21 -7.65
N GLU A 412 47.47 8.25 -8.95
CA GLU A 412 48.56 9.05 -9.50
C GLU A 412 48.43 10.56 -9.28
N VAL A 413 47.22 11.04 -8.99
CA VAL A 413 46.95 12.46 -8.68
C VAL A 413 47.02 12.66 -7.18
N SER A 414 47.95 13.49 -6.72
CA SER A 414 48.11 13.87 -5.32
C SER A 414 47.18 15.01 -4.93
N GLU A 415 47.12 16.05 -5.76
CA GLU A 415 46.32 17.25 -5.54
C GLU A 415 46.09 17.93 -6.89
N TRP A 416 45.09 18.80 -6.96
CA TRP A 416 44.89 19.68 -8.10
C TRP A 416 44.40 21.04 -7.63
N THR A 417 44.79 22.08 -8.35
CA THR A 417 44.37 23.45 -8.06
C THR A 417 44.03 24.19 -9.36
N THR A 418 43.13 25.17 -9.26
CA THR A 418 42.82 26.05 -10.38
C THR A 418 43.36 27.43 -10.09
N GLN A 419 44.09 27.99 -11.06
CA GLN A 419 44.68 29.32 -10.96
C GLN A 419 44.15 30.18 -12.10
N ARG A 420 43.63 31.35 -11.74
CA ARG A 420 43.17 32.35 -12.70
C ARG A 420 44.01 33.61 -12.54
N SER A 421 44.83 33.91 -13.54
CA SER A 421 45.59 35.15 -13.61
C SER A 421 44.82 36.19 -14.42
N GLU A 422 44.92 37.46 -14.02
CA GLU A 422 44.21 38.57 -14.67
C GLU A 422 44.61 38.68 -16.16
N GLY A 423 43.66 38.47 -17.07
CA GLY A 423 43.91 38.47 -18.52
C GLY A 423 44.49 37.19 -19.14
N ALA A 424 44.66 36.11 -18.37
CA ALA A 424 45.13 34.80 -18.84
C ALA A 424 44.02 33.73 -18.75
N PRO A 425 44.06 32.67 -19.56
CA PRO A 425 43.12 31.56 -19.43
C PRO A 425 43.29 30.87 -18.07
N GLN A 426 42.20 30.32 -17.53
CA GLN A 426 42.25 29.57 -16.28
C GLN A 426 43.09 28.31 -16.48
N LEU A 427 44.04 28.07 -15.58
CA LEU A 427 44.91 26.90 -15.62
C LEU A 427 44.53 25.94 -14.51
N LEU A 428 44.33 24.67 -14.86
CA LEU A 428 44.23 23.56 -13.94
C LEU A 428 45.63 22.95 -13.79
N ARG A 429 46.22 23.04 -12.61
CA ARG A 429 47.50 22.41 -12.29
C ARG A 429 47.21 21.12 -11.52
N VAL A 430 47.63 19.99 -12.08
CA VAL A 430 47.45 18.66 -11.52
C VAL A 430 48.79 18.17 -11.00
N PHE A 431 48.91 17.98 -9.70
CA PHE A 431 50.11 17.51 -9.03
C PHE A 431 50.11 15.98 -8.97
N LEU A 432 51.15 15.37 -9.51
CA LEU A 432 51.28 13.91 -9.58
C LEU A 432 52.05 13.38 -8.36
N ASN A 433 51.64 12.22 -7.85
CA ASN A 433 52.28 11.56 -6.70
C ASN A 433 53.72 11.07 -6.99
N ARG A 434 54.09 11.02 -8.27
CA ARG A 434 55.41 10.64 -8.78
C ARG A 434 55.71 11.39 -10.06
N GLN A 435 57.00 11.47 -10.42
CA GLN A 435 57.37 11.89 -11.77
C GLN A 435 56.91 10.83 -12.78
N VAL A 436 56.18 11.27 -13.81
CA VAL A 436 55.75 10.41 -14.91
C VAL A 436 56.55 10.74 -16.16
N ASP A 437 57.19 9.72 -16.72
CA ASP A 437 58.11 9.81 -17.86
C ASP A 437 57.71 8.89 -19.03
N SER A 438 56.64 8.10 -18.89
CA SER A 438 56.17 7.18 -19.93
C SER A 438 54.72 7.39 -20.34
N HIS A 439 53.76 7.01 -19.49
CA HIS A 439 52.33 6.95 -19.82
C HIS A 439 51.54 7.41 -18.60
N LEU A 440 50.51 8.22 -18.85
CA LEU A 440 49.58 8.69 -17.81
C LEU A 440 48.15 8.66 -18.34
N GLN A 441 47.24 8.14 -17.53
CA GLN A 441 45.81 8.32 -17.75
C GLN A 441 45.19 9.22 -16.69
N LEU A 442 44.49 10.25 -17.14
CA LEU A 442 43.83 11.25 -16.32
C LEU A 442 42.36 11.34 -16.72
N THR A 443 41.45 11.44 -15.76
CA THR A 443 40.05 11.78 -16.00
C THR A 443 39.73 13.07 -15.26
N VAL A 444 39.18 14.05 -15.99
CA VAL A 444 38.78 15.35 -15.46
C VAL A 444 37.28 15.49 -15.62
N TRP A 445 36.58 15.81 -14.53
CA TRP A 445 35.16 16.14 -14.54
C TRP A 445 35.00 17.65 -14.42
N CYS A 446 34.26 18.23 -15.35
CA CYS A 446 33.95 19.64 -15.40
C CYS A 446 32.44 19.85 -15.52
N GLU A 447 32.00 21.01 -15.05
CA GLU A 447 30.65 21.52 -15.28
C GLU A 447 30.71 22.92 -15.87
N GLN A 448 29.72 23.26 -16.71
CA GLN A 448 29.52 24.60 -17.23
C GLN A 448 28.02 24.93 -17.14
N PRO A 449 27.62 26.07 -16.55
CA PRO A 449 26.21 26.49 -16.57
C PRO A 449 25.67 26.52 -18.00
N LEU A 450 24.47 25.99 -18.20
CA LEU A 450 23.82 25.90 -19.51
C LEU A 450 22.57 26.79 -19.54
N ASP A 451 22.60 27.83 -20.38
CA ASP A 451 21.41 28.59 -20.78
C ASP A 451 20.59 27.81 -21.86
N PRO A 452 19.32 27.43 -21.61
CA PRO A 452 18.52 26.66 -22.56
C PRO A 452 18.21 27.42 -23.86
N ASP A 453 18.19 28.75 -23.84
CA ASP A 453 17.78 29.58 -24.98
C ASP A 453 18.96 30.05 -25.84
N GLN A 454 20.20 29.74 -25.43
CA GLN A 454 21.41 30.20 -26.12
C GLN A 454 22.36 29.07 -26.46
N SER A 455 22.90 29.13 -27.68
CA SER A 455 23.99 28.29 -28.12
C SER A 455 25.25 28.57 -27.30
N GLN A 456 25.89 27.51 -26.82
CA GLN A 456 27.04 27.61 -25.93
C GLN A 456 28.18 26.73 -26.41
N ASN A 457 29.40 27.19 -26.19
CA ASN A 457 30.58 26.41 -26.50
C ASN A 457 30.68 25.21 -25.56
N VAL A 458 30.97 24.04 -26.13
CA VAL A 458 31.39 22.86 -25.38
C VAL A 458 32.82 23.10 -24.89
N PRO A 459 33.07 23.05 -23.58
CA PRO A 459 34.40 23.33 -23.05
C PRO A 459 35.31 22.11 -23.26
N ILE A 460 36.25 22.25 -24.18
CA ILE A 460 37.23 21.21 -24.50
C ILE A 460 38.55 21.58 -23.85
N LEU A 461 38.99 20.77 -22.89
CA LEU A 461 40.26 20.93 -22.20
C LEU A 461 41.43 20.73 -23.16
N SER A 462 42.53 21.44 -22.92
CA SER A 462 43.78 21.23 -23.64
C SER A 462 44.96 21.16 -22.69
N VAL A 463 45.97 20.35 -23.05
CA VAL A 463 47.15 20.15 -22.21
C VAL A 463 48.24 21.12 -22.66
N ALA A 464 48.82 21.87 -21.74
CA ALA A 464 49.93 22.78 -22.04
C ALA A 464 51.21 22.00 -22.40
N ASN A 465 52.10 22.63 -23.18
CA ASN A 465 53.45 22.14 -23.50
C ASN A 465 53.55 20.78 -24.22
N ILE A 466 52.48 20.30 -24.86
CA ILE A 466 52.49 19.04 -25.63
C ILE A 466 53.04 19.16 -27.06
N ASN A 467 53.44 18.04 -27.65
CA ASN A 467 53.80 17.93 -29.07
C ASN A 467 52.57 17.89 -29.97
N ARG A 468 51.60 17.04 -29.60
CA ARG A 468 50.38 16.81 -30.35
C ARG A 468 49.24 16.49 -29.39
N GLN A 469 48.10 17.12 -29.61
CA GLN A 469 46.82 16.68 -29.07
C GLN A 469 45.90 16.24 -30.20
N GLY A 470 44.92 15.45 -29.83
CA GLY A 470 43.75 15.15 -30.62
C GLY A 470 42.79 14.33 -29.77
N GLY A 471 41.60 14.13 -30.27
CA GLY A 471 40.63 13.39 -29.49
C GLY A 471 39.28 13.26 -30.13
N LEU A 472 38.36 12.75 -29.31
CA LEU A 472 36.95 12.59 -29.61
C LEU A 472 36.13 13.44 -28.64
N VAL A 473 35.06 14.03 -29.15
CA VAL A 473 33.99 14.63 -28.34
C VAL A 473 32.72 13.87 -28.67
N ALA A 474 32.13 13.21 -27.67
CA ALA A 474 30.86 12.52 -27.77
C ALA A 474 29.79 13.33 -27.03
N LEU A 475 28.78 13.81 -27.75
CA LEU A 475 27.58 14.39 -27.18
C LEU A 475 26.62 13.24 -26.85
N LEU A 476 26.30 13.09 -25.57
CA LEU A 476 25.38 12.09 -25.08
C LEU A 476 23.98 12.70 -24.92
N SER A 477 22.97 11.88 -25.18
CA SER A 477 21.56 12.21 -25.00
C SER A 477 21.07 11.56 -23.71
N SER A 478 20.52 12.38 -22.82
CA SER A 478 19.77 11.90 -21.68
C SER A 478 18.33 11.57 -22.10
N ARG A 479 17.47 11.19 -21.14
CA ARG A 479 16.03 10.94 -21.38
C ARG A 479 15.25 12.22 -21.71
N SER A 480 15.69 13.37 -21.22
CA SER A 480 14.95 14.64 -21.32
C SER A 480 15.70 15.71 -22.12
N THR A 481 17.01 15.56 -22.32
CA THR A 481 17.88 16.58 -22.89
C THR A 481 18.86 15.99 -23.89
N MET A 482 19.01 16.67 -25.02
CA MET A 482 20.01 16.38 -26.03
C MET A 482 20.77 17.68 -26.37
N LEU A 483 22.04 17.55 -26.70
CA LEU A 483 22.87 18.66 -27.17
C LEU A 483 23.02 18.57 -28.68
N ASN A 484 22.39 19.51 -29.40
CA ASN A 484 22.49 19.59 -30.85
C ASN A 484 23.64 20.51 -31.27
N PRO A 485 24.54 20.05 -32.15
CA PRO A 485 25.67 20.85 -32.64
C PRO A 485 25.19 21.91 -33.64
N GLU A 486 25.67 23.15 -33.49
CA GLU A 486 25.39 24.24 -34.43
C GLU A 486 26.61 24.67 -35.24
N THR A 487 27.75 24.88 -34.57
CA THR A 487 29.02 25.27 -35.20
C THR A 487 30.05 24.19 -34.98
N GLU A 488 30.70 23.74 -36.05
CA GLU A 488 31.71 22.69 -36.04
C GLU A 488 32.98 23.18 -36.76
N THR A 489 33.92 23.74 -36.01
CA THR A 489 35.21 24.17 -36.56
C THR A 489 36.33 23.26 -36.05
N ASN A 490 37.24 22.86 -36.95
CA ASN A 490 38.34 21.90 -36.67
C ASN A 490 37.84 20.53 -36.16
N LEU A 491 36.63 20.13 -36.53
CA LEU A 491 35.97 18.89 -36.14
C LEU A 491 35.59 18.07 -37.39
N THR A 492 35.65 16.75 -37.27
CA THR A 492 35.14 15.81 -38.27
C THR A 492 34.13 14.88 -37.62
N ARG A 493 32.92 14.79 -38.14
CA ARG A 493 31.91 13.83 -37.66
C ARG A 493 32.37 12.40 -37.93
N VAL A 494 32.27 11.55 -36.91
CA VAL A 494 32.63 10.13 -36.98
C VAL A 494 31.56 9.27 -36.30
N GLY A 495 31.58 7.96 -36.53
CA GLY A 495 30.68 7.03 -35.85
C GLY A 495 31.11 6.71 -34.41
N GLU A 496 30.15 6.23 -33.61
CA GLU A 496 30.40 5.77 -32.22
C GLU A 496 31.46 4.67 -32.12
N ASN A 497 31.66 3.90 -33.20
CA ASN A 497 32.64 2.83 -33.26
C ASN A 497 34.11 3.31 -33.13
N GLN A 498 34.35 4.61 -33.25
CA GLN A 498 35.66 5.22 -32.99
C GLN A 498 35.94 5.44 -31.50
N ILE A 499 34.91 5.43 -30.64
CA ILE A 499 35.07 5.56 -29.19
C ILE A 499 35.61 4.23 -28.64
N PRO A 500 36.63 4.26 -27.75
CA PRO A 500 37.17 3.06 -27.09
C PRO A 500 36.06 2.16 -26.51
N VAL A 501 36.25 0.85 -26.64
CA VAL A 501 35.22 -0.15 -26.25
C VAL A 501 34.91 -0.07 -24.77
N GLU A 502 35.93 0.17 -23.95
CA GLU A 502 35.81 0.29 -22.50
C GLU A 502 34.88 1.44 -22.12
N LEU A 503 35.06 2.60 -22.75
CA LEU A 503 34.20 3.77 -22.52
C LEU A 503 32.78 3.52 -23.03
N ARG A 504 32.60 2.80 -24.15
CA ARG A 504 31.25 2.49 -24.66
C ARG A 504 30.49 1.50 -23.80
N GLN A 505 31.18 0.59 -23.11
CA GLN A 505 30.55 -0.39 -22.23
C GLN A 505 30.10 0.21 -20.90
N ASP A 506 30.80 1.25 -20.43
CA ASP A 506 30.50 1.94 -19.17
C ASP A 506 29.44 3.06 -19.34
N LEU A 507 28.95 3.31 -20.55
CA LEU A 507 27.96 4.36 -20.83
C LEU A 507 26.53 3.90 -20.56
N GLU A 508 25.84 4.59 -19.64
CA GLU A 508 24.40 4.43 -19.44
C GLU A 508 23.56 5.25 -20.44
N MET A 509 24.13 6.29 -21.04
CA MET A 509 23.47 7.21 -21.97
C MET A 509 23.77 6.91 -23.44
N VAL A 510 22.86 7.28 -24.33
CA VAL A 510 23.01 7.10 -25.78
C VAL A 510 23.93 8.17 -26.36
N ILE A 511 24.84 7.79 -27.26
CA ILE A 511 25.68 8.74 -28.00
C ILE A 511 24.89 9.33 -29.16
N ALA A 512 24.59 10.63 -29.10
CA ALA A 512 23.88 11.35 -30.15
C ALA A 512 24.81 11.74 -31.31
N HIS A 513 25.97 12.31 -30.98
CA HIS A 513 26.95 12.77 -31.97
C HIS A 513 28.36 12.47 -31.50
N THR A 514 29.24 12.08 -32.42
CA THR A 514 30.67 11.92 -32.16
C THR A 514 31.47 12.74 -33.15
N PHE A 515 32.42 13.51 -32.62
CA PHE A 515 33.33 14.33 -33.39
C PHE A 515 34.76 13.96 -33.08
N LYS A 516 35.62 13.99 -34.10
CA LYS A 516 37.06 13.84 -33.98
C LYS A 516 37.74 15.17 -34.26
N PHE A 517 38.70 15.55 -33.43
CA PHE A 517 39.55 16.72 -33.66
C PHE A 517 41.03 16.33 -33.65
N GLY A 518 41.81 17.14 -34.35
CA GLY A 518 43.25 16.97 -34.50
C GLY A 518 44.03 17.90 -33.58
N GLN A 519 45.09 18.50 -34.11
CA GLN A 519 46.00 19.36 -33.36
C GLN A 519 45.43 20.76 -33.09
N ASP A 520 44.67 21.30 -34.05
CA ASP A 520 44.00 22.59 -33.88
C ASP A 520 42.83 22.45 -32.91
N LEU A 521 42.70 23.42 -31.99
CA LEU A 521 41.65 23.39 -30.99
C LEU A 521 40.27 23.46 -31.67
N PRO A 522 39.36 22.54 -31.32
CA PRO A 522 38.00 22.53 -31.87
C PRO A 522 37.16 23.69 -31.30
N GLN A 523 36.26 24.22 -32.13
CA GLN A 523 35.13 25.01 -31.66
C GLN A 523 33.85 24.26 -31.97
N LEU A 524 33.16 23.84 -30.91
CA LEU A 524 31.86 23.19 -30.97
C LEU A 524 30.86 24.02 -30.18
N THR A 525 29.87 24.61 -30.84
CA THR A 525 28.70 25.17 -30.14
C THR A 525 27.57 24.17 -30.16
N VAL A 526 26.86 24.08 -29.04
CA VAL A 526 25.68 23.23 -28.87
C VAL A 526 24.50 24.05 -28.37
N GLN A 527 23.31 23.65 -28.78
CA GLN A 527 22.04 24.14 -28.26
C GLN A 527 21.29 22.99 -27.58
N LEU A 528 20.63 23.28 -26.47
CA LEU A 528 19.77 22.32 -25.80
C LEU A 528 18.55 22.03 -26.67
N ALA A 529 18.25 20.75 -26.88
CA ALA A 529 17.08 20.28 -27.59
C ALA A 529 16.40 19.14 -26.81
N GLU A 530 15.11 18.94 -27.06
CA GLU A 530 14.46 17.70 -26.64
C GLU A 530 14.97 16.56 -27.52
N PRO A 531 15.37 15.40 -26.94
CA PRO A 531 15.78 14.25 -27.71
C PRO A 531 14.69 13.86 -28.72
N GLU A 532 15.07 13.56 -29.96
CA GLU A 532 14.13 12.96 -30.91
C GLU A 532 13.66 11.61 -30.33
N ARG A 533 12.41 11.59 -29.84
CA ARG A 533 11.80 10.36 -29.33
C ARG A 533 11.69 9.38 -30.49
N MET A 534 12.62 8.43 -30.56
CA MET A 534 12.49 7.30 -31.45
C MET A 534 11.24 6.52 -31.02
N ALA A 535 10.21 6.54 -31.86
CA ALA A 535 9.01 5.74 -31.64
C ALA A 535 9.44 4.29 -31.39
N GLY A 536 9.01 3.72 -30.26
CA GLY A 536 9.33 2.35 -29.90
C GLY A 536 8.96 1.40 -31.03
N ARG A 537 9.92 0.59 -31.49
CA ARG A 537 9.68 -0.53 -32.42
C ARG A 537 9.50 -1.78 -31.58
N PHE A 538 8.37 -2.46 -31.73
CA PHE A 538 8.02 -3.61 -30.90
C PHE A 538 7.21 -4.64 -31.67
N ASP A 539 7.35 -5.91 -31.25
CA ASP A 539 6.46 -7.00 -31.65
C ASP A 539 5.47 -7.29 -30.54
N VAL A 540 4.34 -7.91 -30.87
CA VAL A 540 3.33 -8.28 -29.89
C VAL A 540 2.87 -9.73 -30.10
N MET A 541 2.84 -10.50 -29.01
CA MET A 541 2.13 -11.77 -28.93
C MET A 541 0.82 -11.56 -28.17
N VAL A 542 -0.31 -11.93 -28.76
CA VAL A 542 -1.65 -11.74 -28.18
C VAL A 542 -2.29 -13.08 -27.88
N ASP A 543 -2.50 -13.37 -26.61
CA ASP A 543 -3.18 -14.59 -26.15
C ASP A 543 -4.60 -14.22 -25.70
N THR A 544 -5.61 -14.66 -26.44
CA THR A 544 -7.01 -14.32 -26.19
C THR A 544 -7.83 -15.55 -25.83
N LEU A 545 -8.44 -15.55 -24.64
CA LEU A 545 -9.47 -16.52 -24.27
C LEU A 545 -10.84 -15.88 -24.49
N ILE A 546 -11.67 -16.51 -25.32
CA ILE A 546 -13.04 -16.10 -25.59
C ILE A 546 -13.99 -17.06 -24.88
N SER A 547 -14.78 -16.53 -23.96
CA SER A 547 -15.81 -17.25 -23.23
C SER A 547 -17.18 -16.98 -23.84
N LEU A 548 -17.77 -17.99 -24.46
CA LEU A 548 -19.12 -17.90 -25.02
C LEU A 548 -20.17 -18.17 -23.94
N ASN A 549 -21.08 -17.22 -23.77
CA ASN A 549 -22.28 -17.33 -22.95
C ASN A 549 -23.54 -17.23 -23.84
N ASP A 550 -24.73 -17.37 -23.26
CA ASP A 550 -25.98 -17.42 -24.04
C ASP A 550 -26.27 -16.13 -24.83
N VAL A 551 -25.99 -14.97 -24.23
CA VAL A 551 -26.30 -13.62 -24.74
C VAL A 551 -25.09 -12.67 -24.74
N SER A 552 -23.91 -13.16 -24.37
CA SER A 552 -22.70 -12.35 -24.39
C SER A 552 -21.47 -13.21 -24.65
N MET A 553 -20.43 -12.55 -25.13
CA MET A 553 -19.09 -13.11 -25.24
C MET A 553 -18.16 -12.27 -24.40
N LYS A 554 -17.39 -12.91 -23.54
CA LYS A 554 -16.31 -12.26 -22.78
C LYS A 554 -14.98 -12.63 -23.40
N ALA A 555 -14.09 -11.67 -23.51
CA ALA A 555 -12.75 -11.86 -24.02
C ALA A 555 -11.75 -11.41 -22.96
N ALA A 556 -10.82 -12.29 -22.61
CA ALA A 556 -9.66 -11.98 -21.79
C ALA A 556 -8.41 -12.07 -22.67
N ALA A 557 -7.79 -10.93 -22.97
CA ALA A 557 -6.64 -10.81 -23.85
C ALA A 557 -5.39 -10.38 -23.08
N SER A 558 -4.30 -11.12 -23.24
CA SER A 558 -2.96 -10.78 -22.76
C SER A 558 -2.09 -10.38 -23.94
N PHE A 559 -1.56 -9.16 -23.93
CA PHE A 559 -0.60 -8.65 -24.91
C PHE A 559 0.78 -8.69 -24.29
N ASP A 560 1.64 -9.54 -24.83
CA ASP A 560 3.06 -9.59 -24.52
C ASP A 560 3.82 -8.78 -25.58
N CYS A 561 4.10 -7.52 -25.27
CA CYS A 561 4.83 -6.60 -26.13
C CYS A 561 6.33 -6.71 -25.87
N LEU A 562 7.12 -6.97 -26.91
CA LEU A 562 8.58 -7.02 -26.84
C LEU A 562 9.16 -5.80 -27.56
N VAL A 563 9.64 -4.82 -26.78
CA VAL A 563 10.26 -3.61 -27.31
C VAL A 563 11.67 -3.94 -27.80
N LYS A 564 11.91 -3.78 -29.11
CA LYS A 564 13.19 -4.07 -29.78
C LYS A 564 14.14 -2.88 -29.75
N SER A 565 13.61 -1.66 -29.85
CA SER A 565 14.39 -0.41 -29.84
C SER A 565 13.47 0.78 -29.57
N GLY A 566 14.01 1.85 -28.98
CA GLY A 566 13.23 3.01 -28.56
C GLY A 566 12.45 2.73 -27.27
N LEU A 567 11.60 3.68 -26.88
CA LEU A 567 10.85 3.62 -25.63
C LEU A 567 9.34 3.75 -25.90
N LEU A 568 8.52 3.08 -25.08
CA LEU A 568 7.06 3.17 -25.16
C LEU A 568 6.50 4.00 -24.00
N GLY A 569 6.09 5.23 -24.29
CA GLY A 569 5.36 6.09 -23.35
C GLY A 569 3.84 5.87 -23.37
N GLN A 570 3.32 5.27 -24.43
CA GLN A 570 1.92 4.91 -24.58
C GLN A 570 1.77 3.68 -25.48
N LEU A 571 0.63 3.00 -25.38
CA LEU A 571 0.27 1.87 -26.22
C LEU A 571 -1.19 2.02 -26.68
N GLU A 572 -1.44 1.78 -27.97
CA GLU A 572 -2.76 1.94 -28.57
C GLU A 572 -3.32 0.59 -29.03
N ILE A 573 -4.49 0.22 -28.51
CA ILE A 573 -5.18 -1.03 -28.86
C ILE A 573 -6.52 -0.71 -29.49
N ILE A 574 -6.73 -1.18 -30.72
CA ILE A 574 -8.00 -1.09 -31.43
C ILE A 574 -8.86 -2.29 -31.03
N LEU A 575 -10.02 -1.99 -30.44
CA LEU A 575 -11.11 -2.93 -30.22
C LEU A 575 -12.22 -2.70 -31.26
N PRO A 576 -13.02 -3.72 -31.62
CA PRO A 576 -14.22 -3.52 -32.44
C PRO A 576 -15.19 -2.53 -31.80
N SER A 577 -16.02 -1.83 -32.58
CA SER A 577 -16.94 -0.80 -32.05
C SER A 577 -18.09 -1.35 -31.21
N ASP A 578 -18.36 -2.64 -31.28
CA ASP A 578 -19.48 -3.31 -30.63
C ASP A 578 -19.10 -4.07 -29.36
N VAL A 579 -17.92 -3.80 -28.81
CA VAL A 579 -17.48 -4.34 -27.51
C VAL A 579 -17.45 -3.26 -26.43
N ASN A 580 -17.66 -3.67 -25.18
CA ASN A 580 -17.47 -2.84 -23.99
C ASN A 580 -16.18 -3.27 -23.28
N LEU A 581 -15.25 -2.33 -23.08
CA LEU A 581 -14.07 -2.56 -22.26
C LEU A 581 -14.47 -2.68 -20.78
N LEU A 582 -14.16 -3.80 -20.14
CA LEU A 582 -14.47 -4.07 -18.73
C LEU A 582 -13.28 -3.76 -17.82
N HIS A 583 -12.08 -4.17 -18.23
CA HIS A 583 -10.87 -4.01 -17.45
C HIS A 583 -9.65 -3.86 -18.35
N VAL A 584 -8.69 -3.06 -17.92
CA VAL A 584 -7.36 -2.96 -18.51
C VAL A 584 -6.34 -2.78 -17.39
N SER A 585 -5.26 -3.54 -17.46
CA SER A 585 -4.16 -3.52 -16.50
C SER A 585 -2.84 -3.63 -17.25
N ALA A 586 -1.88 -2.79 -16.89
CA ALA A 586 -0.55 -2.79 -17.47
C ALA A 586 0.47 -2.28 -16.43
N PRO A 587 1.76 -2.67 -16.53
CA PRO A 587 2.79 -2.14 -15.65
C PRO A 587 2.92 -0.64 -15.83
N SER A 588 3.10 0.09 -14.73
CA SER A 588 3.24 1.55 -14.75
C SER A 588 2.08 2.27 -15.47
N MET A 589 0.86 1.71 -15.53
CA MET A 589 -0.27 2.39 -16.16
C MET A 589 -0.68 3.63 -15.33
N ARG A 590 -0.67 4.81 -15.95
CA ARG A 590 -1.18 6.05 -15.38
C ARG A 590 -2.69 6.12 -15.50
N ASN A 591 -3.19 5.96 -16.72
CA ASN A 591 -4.60 5.96 -17.07
C ASN A 591 -4.79 5.32 -18.46
N HIS A 592 -6.04 5.05 -18.81
CA HIS A 592 -6.43 4.72 -20.17
C HIS A 592 -7.58 5.63 -20.63
N VAL A 593 -7.67 5.88 -21.93
CA VAL A 593 -8.75 6.62 -22.55
C VAL A 593 -9.28 5.80 -23.73
N VAL A 594 -10.60 5.69 -23.83
CA VAL A 594 -11.25 5.03 -24.97
C VAL A 594 -11.80 6.12 -25.88
N VAL A 595 -11.35 6.12 -27.12
CA VAL A 595 -11.74 7.10 -28.16
C VAL A 595 -12.30 6.38 -29.38
N PRO A 596 -13.39 6.88 -30.00
CA PRO A 596 -13.89 6.33 -31.26
C PRO A 596 -12.82 6.39 -32.37
N SER A 597 -12.80 5.41 -33.27
CA SER A 597 -11.87 5.31 -34.40
C SER A 597 -12.61 4.80 -35.65
N ASP A 598 -12.07 5.06 -36.84
CA ASP A 598 -12.70 4.64 -38.12
C ASP A 598 -12.86 3.11 -38.23
N VAL A 599 -12.02 2.36 -37.50
CA VAL A 599 -11.96 0.88 -37.52
C VAL A 599 -12.53 0.27 -36.23
N GLY A 600 -13.14 1.06 -35.34
CA GLY A 600 -13.70 0.59 -34.07
C GLY A 600 -13.59 1.61 -32.93
N GLN A 601 -13.04 1.20 -31.80
CA GLN A 601 -12.66 2.08 -30.69
C GLN A 601 -11.20 1.87 -30.34
N ARG A 602 -10.46 2.95 -30.15
CA ARG A 602 -9.04 2.96 -29.79
C ARG A 602 -8.93 3.15 -28.28
N VAL A 603 -8.30 2.19 -27.62
CA VAL A 603 -7.91 2.25 -26.21
C VAL A 603 -6.48 2.75 -26.14
N GLN A 604 -6.31 4.00 -25.71
CA GLN A 604 -5.01 4.61 -25.47
C GLN A 604 -4.60 4.37 -24.03
N ILE A 605 -3.52 3.62 -23.82
CA ILE A 605 -2.97 3.30 -22.51
C ILE A 605 -1.73 4.17 -22.30
N PHE A 606 -1.77 5.05 -21.29
CA PHE A 606 -0.66 5.94 -20.96
C PHE A 606 0.12 5.39 -19.76
N PHE A 607 1.44 5.40 -19.86
CA PHE A 607 2.31 4.94 -18.78
C PHE A 607 2.81 6.11 -17.91
N THR A 608 3.12 5.86 -16.64
CA THR A 608 3.69 6.84 -15.70
C THR A 608 5.15 7.13 -16.00
N GLN A 609 5.82 6.21 -16.69
CA GLN A 609 7.19 6.29 -17.18
C GLN A 609 7.27 5.59 -18.53
N GLU A 610 8.28 5.93 -19.31
CA GLU A 610 8.56 5.23 -20.56
C GLU A 610 9.08 3.81 -20.29
N LEU A 611 8.56 2.83 -21.02
CA LEU A 611 8.84 1.41 -20.81
C LEU A 611 9.70 0.82 -21.92
N GLU A 612 10.59 -0.10 -21.53
CA GLU A 612 11.46 -0.90 -22.40
C GLU A 612 11.38 -2.39 -22.04
N GLY A 613 11.93 -3.26 -22.89
CA GLY A 613 11.90 -4.70 -22.67
C GLY A 613 10.52 -5.34 -22.90
N GLN A 614 10.14 -6.27 -22.03
CA GLN A 614 8.86 -6.99 -22.15
C GLN A 614 7.78 -6.32 -21.31
N ILE A 615 6.68 -5.93 -21.95
CA ILE A 615 5.53 -5.26 -21.33
C ILE A 615 4.31 -6.16 -21.51
N ARG A 616 3.65 -6.52 -20.40
CA ARG A 616 2.41 -7.29 -20.43
C ARG A 616 1.20 -6.40 -20.15
N VAL A 617 0.25 -6.36 -21.08
CA VAL A 617 -1.04 -5.70 -20.90
C VAL A 617 -2.13 -6.76 -20.84
N GLU A 618 -2.96 -6.72 -19.80
CA GLU A 618 -4.13 -7.60 -19.65
C GLU A 618 -5.39 -6.76 -19.88
N MET A 619 -6.29 -7.25 -20.73
CA MET A 619 -7.54 -6.59 -21.08
C MET A 619 -8.71 -7.56 -21.04
N ASP A 620 -9.78 -7.16 -20.37
CA ASP A 620 -11.07 -7.85 -20.40
C ASP A 620 -12.10 -6.96 -21.10
N TYR A 621 -12.81 -7.51 -22.07
CA TYR A 621 -13.88 -6.82 -22.77
C TYR A 621 -15.02 -7.78 -23.11
N GLU A 622 -16.22 -7.25 -23.27
CA GLU A 622 -17.41 -8.04 -23.58
C GLU A 622 -18.14 -7.54 -24.80
N ARG A 623 -18.74 -8.46 -25.55
CA ARG A 623 -19.65 -8.19 -26.66
C ARG A 623 -21.01 -8.78 -26.33
N ILE A 624 -22.08 -8.02 -26.51
CA ILE A 624 -23.44 -8.55 -26.43
C ILE A 624 -23.75 -9.25 -27.75
N ILE A 625 -24.28 -10.48 -27.69
CA ILE A 625 -24.66 -11.27 -28.86
C ILE A 625 -26.12 -11.68 -28.77
N ASP A 626 -26.79 -11.78 -29.91
CA ASP A 626 -28.17 -12.24 -29.92
C ASP A 626 -28.24 -13.76 -29.71
N PHE A 627 -29.17 -14.20 -28.86
CA PHE A 627 -29.38 -15.63 -28.56
C PHE A 627 -29.68 -16.46 -29.82
N ASN A 628 -30.33 -15.86 -30.83
CA ASN A 628 -30.70 -16.54 -32.08
C ASN A 628 -29.65 -16.44 -33.18
N GLN A 629 -28.49 -15.81 -32.90
CA GLN A 629 -27.45 -15.65 -33.89
C GLN A 629 -26.73 -16.99 -34.14
N ALA A 630 -26.77 -17.47 -35.39
CA ALA A 630 -26.19 -18.74 -35.80
C ALA A 630 -24.69 -18.65 -36.11
N GLN A 631 -24.21 -17.47 -36.50
CA GLN A 631 -22.80 -17.19 -36.79
C GLN A 631 -22.39 -15.88 -36.13
N VAL A 632 -21.27 -15.91 -35.41
CA VAL A 632 -20.77 -14.76 -34.65
C VAL A 632 -19.31 -14.51 -35.02
N ASN A 633 -18.98 -13.24 -35.20
CA ASN A 633 -17.61 -12.79 -35.40
C ASN A 633 -16.89 -12.68 -34.04
N ILE A 634 -15.69 -13.22 -33.94
CA ILE A 634 -14.88 -13.15 -32.71
C ILE A 634 -14.20 -11.77 -32.63
N PRO A 635 -14.44 -10.98 -31.55
CA PRO A 635 -13.88 -9.65 -31.42
C PRO A 635 -12.41 -9.72 -31.04
N LEU A 636 -11.52 -9.69 -32.03
CA LEU A 636 -10.08 -9.70 -31.81
C LEU A 636 -9.56 -8.27 -31.63
N ALA A 637 -8.75 -8.08 -30.59
CA ALA A 637 -8.09 -6.82 -30.31
C ALA A 637 -6.77 -6.70 -31.07
N VAL A 638 -6.45 -5.48 -31.50
CA VAL A 638 -5.31 -5.21 -32.38
C VAL A 638 -4.41 -4.15 -31.74
N CYS A 639 -3.14 -4.45 -31.56
CA CYS A 639 -2.17 -3.46 -31.11
C CYS A 639 -1.71 -2.61 -32.31
N GLU A 640 -1.96 -1.31 -32.28
CA GLU A 640 -1.50 -0.35 -33.28
C GLU A 640 -0.01 -0.03 -33.04
N GLY A 641 0.76 0.17 -34.12
CA GLY A 641 2.21 0.46 -34.05
C GLY A 641 3.14 -0.75 -33.91
N ALA A 642 2.62 -1.97 -33.70
CA ALA A 642 3.43 -3.18 -33.67
C ALA A 642 3.97 -3.55 -35.07
N GLU A 643 5.24 -3.97 -35.16
CA GLU A 643 5.84 -4.42 -36.44
C GLU A 643 5.24 -5.76 -36.90
N VAL A 644 5.09 -6.67 -35.94
CA VAL A 644 4.45 -7.97 -36.13
C VAL A 644 3.53 -8.22 -34.93
N GLN A 645 2.27 -8.53 -35.21
CA GLN A 645 1.35 -9.07 -34.21
C GLN A 645 1.11 -10.55 -34.49
N GLN A 646 1.47 -11.41 -33.55
CA GLN A 646 1.08 -12.81 -33.54
C GLN A 646 -0.02 -13.00 -32.52
N GLY A 647 -1.02 -13.82 -32.80
CA GLY A 647 -2.06 -14.09 -31.83
C GLY A 647 -2.54 -15.52 -31.81
N ARG A 648 -2.96 -15.95 -30.63
CA ARG A 648 -3.55 -17.26 -30.33
C ARG A 648 -4.88 -17.04 -29.65
N VAL A 649 -5.91 -17.70 -30.13
CA VAL A 649 -7.28 -17.56 -29.66
C VAL A 649 -7.76 -18.92 -29.20
N ALA A 650 -8.19 -19.04 -27.95
CA ALA A 650 -8.97 -20.19 -27.49
C ALA A 650 -10.41 -19.79 -27.30
N LEU A 651 -11.30 -20.69 -27.70
CA LEU A 651 -12.73 -20.53 -27.55
C LEU A 651 -13.23 -21.54 -26.53
N GLU A 652 -13.80 -21.07 -25.45
CA GLU A 652 -14.47 -21.89 -24.44
C GLU A 652 -15.98 -21.64 -24.45
N ALA A 653 -16.72 -22.61 -23.94
CA ALA A 653 -18.15 -22.47 -23.71
C ALA A 653 -18.48 -22.53 -22.22
N LEU A 654 -19.23 -21.53 -21.75
CA LEU A 654 -19.80 -21.50 -20.40
C LEU A 654 -21.19 -22.15 -20.35
N THR A 655 -21.83 -22.32 -21.50
CA THR A 655 -23.13 -22.99 -21.65
C THR A 655 -23.01 -24.18 -22.61
N ALA A 656 -24.08 -24.96 -22.78
CA ALA A 656 -24.05 -26.16 -23.61
C ALA A 656 -24.06 -25.80 -25.11
N VAL A 657 -22.93 -25.33 -25.65
CA VAL A 657 -22.80 -24.93 -27.06
C VAL A 657 -21.70 -25.71 -27.78
N GLU A 658 -21.94 -26.03 -29.04
CA GLU A 658 -20.98 -26.58 -30.01
C GLU A 658 -20.56 -25.44 -30.94
N VAL A 659 -19.26 -25.35 -31.25
CA VAL A 659 -18.72 -24.31 -32.13
C VAL A 659 -17.97 -24.94 -33.30
N GLN A 660 -18.19 -24.40 -34.51
CA GLN A 660 -17.48 -24.78 -35.72
C GLN A 660 -16.95 -23.53 -36.45
N PRO A 661 -15.75 -23.56 -37.06
CA PRO A 661 -15.26 -22.45 -37.87
C PRO A 661 -16.17 -22.23 -39.08
N ALA A 662 -16.51 -20.97 -39.36
CA ALA A 662 -17.40 -20.60 -40.46
C ALA A 662 -16.66 -19.84 -41.57
N ASN A 663 -16.03 -18.71 -41.23
CA ASN A 663 -15.25 -17.91 -42.17
C ASN A 663 -13.91 -17.53 -41.53
N LEU A 664 -12.81 -17.85 -42.20
CA LEU A 664 -11.45 -17.65 -41.70
C LEU A 664 -10.66 -16.85 -42.74
N GLU A 665 -10.31 -15.60 -42.43
CA GLU A 665 -9.40 -14.79 -43.23
C GLU A 665 -8.17 -14.39 -42.40
N ASN A 666 -6.99 -14.77 -42.88
CA ASN A 666 -5.71 -14.56 -42.17
C ASN A 666 -5.65 -15.25 -40.78
N VAL A 667 -6.45 -16.30 -40.58
CA VAL A 667 -6.50 -17.15 -39.38
C VAL A 667 -6.31 -18.61 -39.79
N THR A 668 -5.63 -19.39 -38.96
CA THR A 668 -5.52 -20.84 -39.13
C THR A 668 -5.97 -21.54 -37.85
N GLU A 669 -6.72 -22.63 -37.98
CA GLU A 669 -7.09 -23.49 -36.86
C GLU A 669 -5.83 -24.20 -36.32
N MET A 670 -5.80 -24.45 -35.00
CA MET A 670 -4.73 -25.18 -34.33
C MET A 670 -5.31 -26.15 -33.31
N ASP A 671 -4.54 -27.18 -32.94
CA ASP A 671 -4.92 -28.06 -31.85
C ASP A 671 -4.86 -27.29 -30.51
N TRP A 672 -5.87 -27.47 -29.65
CA TRP A 672 -5.90 -26.83 -28.33
C TRP A 672 -4.72 -27.25 -27.45
N GLN A 673 -4.11 -28.42 -27.69
CA GLN A 673 -2.91 -28.88 -26.98
C GLN A 673 -1.65 -28.06 -27.33
N GLU A 674 -1.65 -27.34 -28.46
CA GLU A 674 -0.56 -26.45 -28.85
C GLU A 674 -0.67 -25.06 -28.21
N LEU A 675 -1.75 -24.78 -27.46
CA LEU A 675 -1.91 -23.53 -26.73
C LEU A 675 -0.91 -23.42 -25.57
N PRO A 676 -0.44 -22.21 -25.25
CA PRO A 676 0.48 -22.01 -24.14
C PRO A 676 -0.20 -22.35 -22.80
N GLN A 677 0.57 -22.91 -21.86
CA GLN A 677 0.07 -23.27 -20.52
C GLN A 677 -0.55 -22.07 -19.79
N SER A 678 -0.03 -20.86 -19.99
CA SER A 678 -0.59 -19.63 -19.41
C SER A 678 -2.05 -19.41 -19.79
N LEU A 679 -2.44 -19.73 -21.03
CA LEU A 679 -3.80 -19.59 -21.51
C LEU A 679 -4.68 -20.76 -21.11
N MET A 680 -4.13 -21.98 -21.08
CA MET A 680 -4.83 -23.16 -20.53
C MET A 680 -5.16 -23.00 -19.04
N LEU A 681 -4.29 -22.36 -18.26
CA LEU A 681 -4.50 -22.12 -16.83
C LEU A 681 -5.54 -21.03 -16.53
N LYS A 682 -5.94 -20.22 -17.52
CA LYS A 682 -6.98 -19.20 -17.36
C LYS A 682 -8.39 -19.81 -17.33
N THR A 683 -8.55 -21.09 -17.65
CA THR A 683 -9.85 -21.75 -17.66
C THR A 683 -9.82 -23.15 -17.07
N SER A 684 -10.97 -23.55 -16.50
CA SER A 684 -11.28 -24.94 -16.14
C SER A 684 -12.38 -25.55 -17.03
N ASN A 685 -12.90 -24.78 -17.98
CA ASN A 685 -13.91 -25.19 -18.95
C ASN A 685 -13.23 -25.84 -20.17
N PRO A 686 -13.95 -26.71 -20.91
CA PRO A 686 -13.41 -27.30 -22.12
C PRO A 686 -13.20 -26.24 -23.22
N ILE A 687 -11.99 -26.22 -23.79
CA ILE A 687 -11.69 -25.44 -24.99
C ILE A 687 -12.30 -26.18 -26.18
N LEU A 688 -13.20 -25.51 -26.91
CA LEU A 688 -13.93 -26.07 -28.05
C LEU A 688 -13.15 -25.95 -29.36
N ALA A 689 -12.41 -24.85 -29.52
CA ALA A 689 -11.61 -24.59 -30.71
C ALA A 689 -10.43 -23.67 -30.37
N ALA A 690 -9.34 -23.79 -31.12
CA ALA A 690 -8.18 -22.94 -31.00
C ALA A 690 -7.73 -22.44 -32.37
N PHE A 691 -7.25 -21.20 -32.42
CA PHE A 691 -6.83 -20.54 -33.66
C PHE A 691 -5.54 -19.77 -33.45
N LYS A 692 -4.77 -19.61 -34.52
CA LYS A 692 -3.59 -18.73 -34.57
C LYS A 692 -3.63 -17.83 -35.79
N TYR A 693 -3.03 -16.65 -35.65
CA TYR A 693 -2.87 -15.70 -36.74
C TYR A 693 -1.53 -14.96 -36.62
N VAL A 694 -1.03 -14.49 -37.75
CA VAL A 694 0.11 -13.58 -37.83
C VAL A 694 -0.32 -12.40 -38.70
N ARG A 695 -0.27 -11.20 -38.15
CA ARG A 695 -0.74 -9.98 -38.79
C ARG A 695 0.44 -9.06 -39.09
N VAL A 696 0.59 -8.76 -40.37
CA VAL A 696 1.50 -7.73 -40.94
C VAL A 696 0.69 -6.72 -41.82
N ALA A 697 -0.66 -6.83 -41.81
CA ALA A 697 -1.71 -6.32 -42.75
C ALA A 697 -2.12 -7.37 -43.81
N PRO A 698 -3.41 -7.70 -44.10
CA PRO A 698 -4.73 -7.05 -43.87
C PRO A 698 -5.46 -7.41 -42.53
N PRO A 699 -6.74 -7.02 -42.29
CA PRO A 699 -7.47 -7.39 -41.07
C PRO A 699 -7.70 -8.91 -40.94
N VAL A 700 -7.81 -9.36 -39.69
CA VAL A 700 -8.02 -10.76 -39.32
C VAL A 700 -9.52 -10.96 -39.10
N GLN A 701 -10.13 -11.92 -39.81
CA GLN A 701 -11.55 -12.25 -39.63
C GLN A 701 -11.70 -13.69 -39.17
N LEU A 702 -12.36 -13.86 -38.02
CA LEU A 702 -12.68 -15.15 -37.42
C LEU A 702 -14.17 -15.20 -37.11
N ASP A 703 -14.92 -15.88 -37.97
CA ASP A 703 -16.34 -16.13 -37.76
C ASP A 703 -16.55 -17.59 -37.37
N VAL A 704 -17.38 -17.81 -36.34
CA VAL A 704 -17.70 -19.13 -35.82
C VAL A 704 -19.21 -19.38 -35.84
N ALA A 705 -19.62 -20.58 -36.24
CA ALA A 705 -20.99 -21.05 -36.18
C ALA A 705 -21.28 -21.66 -34.80
N ILE A 706 -22.36 -21.21 -34.16
CA ILE A 706 -22.75 -21.63 -32.80
C ILE A 706 -24.01 -22.49 -32.87
N LYS A 707 -23.96 -23.66 -32.25
CA LYS A 707 -25.11 -24.57 -32.10
C LYS A 707 -25.37 -24.85 -30.62
N ARG A 708 -26.53 -24.42 -30.13
CA ARG A 708 -26.89 -24.48 -28.70
C ARG A 708 -27.66 -25.77 -28.36
N HIS A 709 -27.39 -26.34 -27.19
CA HIS A 709 -28.04 -27.50 -26.61
C HIS A 709 -28.77 -27.12 -25.31
N ALA A 710 -29.85 -27.82 -24.97
CA ALA A 710 -30.60 -27.54 -23.74
C ALA A 710 -29.85 -28.05 -22.49
N GLN A 711 -29.60 -27.16 -21.52
CA GLN A 711 -28.95 -27.48 -20.25
C GLN A 711 -29.98 -27.92 -19.19
N LEU A 712 -29.67 -28.94 -18.39
CA LEU A 712 -30.53 -29.42 -17.28
C LEU A 712 -30.28 -28.56 -16.02
N GLU A 713 -31.33 -28.06 -15.36
CA GLU A 713 -31.23 -27.19 -14.16
C GLU A 713 -30.53 -27.87 -12.97
N VAL A 714 -29.59 -27.17 -12.32
CA VAL A 714 -28.91 -27.60 -11.09
C VAL A 714 -29.53 -26.92 -9.87
N GLN A 715 -29.76 -27.68 -8.79
CA GLN A 715 -30.39 -27.19 -7.55
C GLN A 715 -29.46 -26.23 -6.78
N SER A 716 -29.89 -24.97 -6.61
CA SER A 716 -29.13 -23.88 -5.98
C SER A 716 -29.25 -23.80 -4.46
N ALA A 717 -30.35 -24.32 -3.90
CA ALA A 717 -30.57 -24.42 -2.46
C ALA A 717 -31.51 -25.58 -2.11
N VAL A 718 -31.32 -26.17 -0.92
CA VAL A 718 -32.11 -27.31 -0.44
C VAL A 718 -32.43 -27.13 1.04
N ILE A 719 -33.68 -27.39 1.41
CA ILE A 719 -34.11 -27.53 2.81
C ILE A 719 -33.99 -29.01 3.16
N ASP A 720 -33.01 -29.36 4.00
CA ASP A 720 -32.78 -30.73 4.42
C ASP A 720 -33.93 -31.22 5.30
N ARG A 721 -34.43 -30.35 6.19
CA ARG A 721 -35.51 -30.67 7.13
C ARG A 721 -36.34 -29.43 7.46
N ALA A 722 -37.66 -29.60 7.49
CA ALA A 722 -38.63 -28.61 7.92
C ALA A 722 -39.42 -29.14 9.11
N ASP A 723 -39.13 -28.60 10.30
CA ASP A 723 -39.90 -28.89 11.51
C ASP A 723 -40.95 -27.80 11.70
N VAL A 724 -42.23 -28.17 11.62
CA VAL A 724 -43.33 -27.22 11.67
C VAL A 724 -44.27 -27.55 12.82
N THR A 725 -44.60 -26.55 13.63
CA THR A 725 -45.55 -26.68 14.74
C THR A 725 -46.72 -25.75 14.50
N THR A 726 -47.92 -26.31 14.42
CA THR A 726 -49.17 -25.54 14.29
C THR A 726 -49.96 -25.61 15.58
N LEU A 727 -50.35 -24.46 16.11
CA LEU A 727 -51.31 -24.33 17.20
C LEU A 727 -52.61 -23.76 16.70
N ILE A 728 -53.71 -24.38 17.13
CA ILE A 728 -55.05 -23.88 16.87
C ILE A 728 -55.70 -23.58 18.22
N THR A 729 -56.22 -22.37 18.35
CA THR A 729 -56.91 -21.92 19.56
C THR A 729 -58.42 -22.12 19.44
N ARG A 730 -59.15 -22.01 20.55
CA ARG A 730 -60.61 -22.15 20.54
C ARG A 730 -61.30 -20.98 19.85
N GLU A 731 -60.67 -19.81 19.91
CA GLU A 731 -61.06 -18.56 19.27
C GLU A 731 -60.89 -18.61 17.74
N GLY A 732 -60.18 -19.62 17.23
CA GLY A 732 -59.99 -19.86 15.81
C GLY A 732 -58.66 -19.34 15.26
N LEU A 733 -57.82 -18.71 16.08
CA LEU A 733 -56.47 -18.30 15.67
C LEU A 733 -55.61 -19.54 15.41
N VAL A 734 -54.97 -19.57 14.24
CA VAL A 734 -54.01 -20.61 13.82
C VAL A 734 -52.63 -19.98 13.77
N VAL A 735 -51.67 -20.55 14.49
CA VAL A 735 -50.28 -20.09 14.52
C VAL A 735 -49.37 -21.20 14.03
N HIS A 736 -48.56 -20.92 13.02
CA HIS A 736 -47.55 -21.83 12.48
C HIS A 736 -46.15 -21.34 12.85
N ARG A 737 -45.35 -22.21 13.44
CA ARG A 737 -43.92 -21.99 13.68
C ARG A 737 -43.12 -22.93 12.80
N TYR A 738 -42.32 -22.37 11.92
CA TYR A 738 -41.41 -23.10 11.04
C TYR A 738 -39.99 -23.01 11.57
N VAL A 739 -39.29 -24.13 11.57
CA VAL A 739 -37.83 -24.20 11.74
C VAL A 739 -37.28 -24.99 10.55
N PHE A 740 -36.63 -24.29 9.62
CA PHE A 740 -36.00 -24.90 8.45
C PHE A 740 -34.51 -25.07 8.68
N ARG A 741 -33.96 -26.24 8.37
CA ARG A 741 -32.52 -26.48 8.28
C ARG A 741 -32.12 -26.48 6.80
N MET A 742 -31.41 -25.45 6.36
CA MET A 742 -31.18 -25.13 4.95
C MET A 742 -29.69 -25.07 4.62
N ARG A 743 -29.33 -25.54 3.41
CA ARG A 743 -28.05 -25.27 2.75
C ARG A 743 -28.30 -24.42 1.52
N ASN A 744 -27.48 -23.37 1.33
CA ASN A 744 -27.73 -22.38 0.30
C ASN A 744 -26.42 -21.90 -0.34
N ASN A 745 -26.25 -22.22 -1.62
CA ASN A 745 -25.03 -21.87 -2.36
C ASN A 745 -25.19 -20.58 -3.17
N SER A 746 -26.41 -20.20 -3.56
CA SER A 746 -26.61 -19.05 -4.46
C SER A 746 -27.98 -18.34 -4.41
N GLN A 747 -28.98 -18.81 -3.64
CA GLN A 747 -30.26 -18.11 -3.53
C GLN A 747 -30.19 -16.93 -2.57
N GLN A 748 -30.62 -15.74 -2.99
CA GLN A 748 -30.64 -14.56 -2.12
C GLN A 748 -31.86 -14.50 -1.19
N PHE A 749 -33.00 -15.05 -1.62
CA PHE A 749 -34.26 -14.99 -0.87
C PHE A 749 -34.93 -16.36 -0.80
N LEU A 750 -35.46 -16.71 0.37
CA LEU A 750 -36.41 -17.81 0.53
C LEU A 750 -37.82 -17.26 0.24
N ARG A 751 -38.43 -17.70 -0.87
CA ARG A 751 -39.81 -17.33 -1.24
C ARG A 751 -40.81 -18.29 -0.60
N LEU A 752 -41.64 -17.78 0.30
CA LEU A 752 -42.73 -18.50 0.96
C LEU A 752 -44.09 -17.96 0.48
N PRO A 753 -44.87 -18.72 -0.30
CA PRO A 753 -46.22 -18.35 -0.70
C PRO A 753 -47.13 -18.22 0.54
N ILE A 754 -47.84 -17.09 0.66
CA ILE A 754 -48.74 -16.81 1.79
C ILE A 754 -50.08 -16.26 1.29
N HIS A 755 -51.19 -16.63 1.94
CA HIS A 755 -52.50 -16.07 1.62
C HIS A 755 -52.68 -14.65 2.19
N ARG A 756 -53.67 -13.90 1.67
CA ARG A 756 -53.90 -12.50 2.08
C ARG A 756 -54.24 -12.34 3.57
N ASP A 757 -54.85 -13.36 4.17
CA ASP A 757 -55.24 -13.38 5.58
C ASP A 757 -54.11 -13.83 6.53
N VAL A 758 -52.92 -14.12 6.00
CA VAL A 758 -51.77 -14.58 6.79
C VAL A 758 -50.87 -13.41 7.15
N GLU A 759 -50.54 -13.28 8.43
CA GLU A 759 -49.57 -12.33 8.95
C GLU A 759 -48.27 -13.04 9.35
N LEU A 760 -47.13 -12.47 8.96
CA LEU A 760 -45.80 -12.93 9.37
C LEU A 760 -45.35 -12.11 10.59
N TRP A 761 -45.38 -12.73 11.76
CA TRP A 761 -45.09 -12.07 13.04
C TRP A 761 -43.60 -11.94 13.32
N SER A 762 -42.79 -12.93 12.95
CA SER A 762 -41.34 -12.89 13.14
C SER A 762 -40.59 -13.78 12.15
N ALA A 763 -39.38 -13.37 11.77
CA ALA A 763 -38.45 -14.14 10.96
C ALA A 763 -37.02 -14.01 11.51
N PHE A 764 -36.33 -15.14 11.66
CA PHE A 764 -34.93 -15.22 12.07
C PHE A 764 -34.15 -16.08 11.07
N VAL A 765 -32.92 -15.68 10.75
CA VAL A 765 -31.99 -16.43 9.91
C VAL A 765 -30.67 -16.56 10.66
N ALA A 766 -30.22 -17.80 10.87
CA ALA A 766 -29.04 -18.12 11.68
C ALA A 766 -29.06 -17.43 13.07
N GLY A 767 -30.23 -17.42 13.71
CA GLY A 767 -30.45 -16.78 15.02
C GLY A 767 -30.54 -15.25 15.01
N LYS A 768 -30.40 -14.59 13.86
CA LYS A 768 -30.50 -13.12 13.74
C LYS A 768 -31.88 -12.71 13.23
N PRO A 769 -32.55 -11.69 13.81
CA PRO A 769 -33.83 -11.20 13.31
C PRO A 769 -33.65 -10.58 11.93
N VAL A 770 -34.53 -10.93 10.98
CA VAL A 770 -34.53 -10.40 9.62
C VAL A 770 -35.90 -9.80 9.33
N LYS A 771 -35.92 -8.65 8.64
CA LYS A 771 -37.16 -8.02 8.17
C LYS A 771 -37.55 -8.63 6.82
N PRO A 772 -38.66 -9.40 6.74
CA PRO A 772 -39.13 -9.98 5.49
C PRO A 772 -39.76 -8.91 4.59
N ALA A 773 -39.63 -9.06 3.28
CA ALA A 773 -40.38 -8.28 2.29
C ALA A 773 -41.62 -9.07 1.85
N VAL A 774 -42.75 -8.41 1.67
CA VAL A 774 -43.97 -9.05 1.14
C VAL A 774 -44.20 -8.51 -0.25
N VAL A 775 -44.27 -9.41 -1.23
CA VAL A 775 -44.62 -9.10 -2.62
C VAL A 775 -46.07 -9.49 -2.84
N ASP A 776 -46.85 -8.58 -3.45
CA ASP A 776 -48.25 -8.76 -3.83
C ASP A 776 -48.37 -8.32 -5.30
N GLU A 777 -48.17 -9.27 -6.22
CA GLU A 777 -48.29 -9.09 -7.68
C GLU A 777 -49.48 -9.93 -8.19
N ASP A 778 -50.11 -9.52 -9.30
CA ASP A 778 -51.33 -10.07 -9.90
C ASP A 778 -51.70 -11.52 -9.47
N ASN A 779 -52.47 -11.61 -8.37
CA ASN A 779 -53.04 -12.83 -7.80
C ASN A 779 -52.10 -13.77 -6.99
N GLU A 780 -50.83 -13.43 -6.78
CA GLU A 780 -49.86 -14.17 -5.97
C GLU A 780 -49.20 -13.30 -4.88
N ARG A 781 -49.38 -13.70 -3.61
CA ARG A 781 -48.72 -13.05 -2.46
C ARG A 781 -47.66 -13.98 -1.86
N ALA A 782 -46.46 -13.46 -1.67
CA ALA A 782 -45.35 -14.22 -1.09
C ALA A 782 -44.52 -13.38 -0.11
N ALA A 783 -44.02 -14.03 0.93
CA ALA A 783 -42.99 -13.47 1.80
C ALA A 783 -41.60 -13.85 1.27
N LEU A 784 -40.75 -12.84 1.08
CA LEU A 784 -39.34 -12.98 0.73
C LEU A 784 -38.50 -12.76 1.99
N ILE A 785 -37.83 -13.82 2.42
CA ILE A 785 -36.92 -13.79 3.57
C ILE A 785 -35.50 -13.75 3.03
N ASN A 786 -34.73 -12.71 3.37
CA ASN A 786 -33.33 -12.61 2.97
C ASN A 786 -32.50 -13.70 3.68
N ILE A 787 -31.80 -14.54 2.91
CA ILE A 787 -31.05 -15.70 3.41
C ILE A 787 -29.56 -15.55 3.12
N ILE A 788 -28.73 -16.22 3.93
CA ILE A 788 -27.28 -16.17 3.80
C ILE A 788 -26.76 -17.27 2.88
N HIS A 789 -25.63 -17.02 2.22
CA HIS A 789 -24.87 -18.05 1.51
C HIS A 789 -24.02 -18.82 2.51
N ALA A 790 -24.26 -20.12 2.63
CA ALA A 790 -23.53 -20.99 3.53
C ALA A 790 -23.59 -22.44 3.03
N SER A 791 -22.41 -23.03 2.87
CA SER A 791 -22.22 -24.44 2.53
C SER A 791 -22.59 -25.37 3.70
N GLU A 792 -22.47 -24.86 4.93
CA GLU A 792 -22.92 -25.56 6.15
C GLU A 792 -24.41 -25.29 6.42
N PRO A 793 -25.17 -26.27 6.94
CA PRO A 793 -26.59 -26.07 7.24
C PRO A 793 -26.82 -25.02 8.33
N PHE A 794 -27.74 -24.08 8.07
CA PHE A 794 -28.18 -23.07 9.03
C PHE A 794 -29.70 -23.10 9.23
N GLU A 795 -30.16 -22.54 10.36
CA GLU A 795 -31.58 -22.53 10.73
C GLU A 795 -32.29 -21.23 10.33
N ILE A 796 -33.52 -21.36 9.82
CA ILE A 796 -34.46 -20.27 9.57
C ILE A 796 -35.71 -20.51 10.41
N GLU A 797 -36.07 -19.56 11.27
CA GLU A 797 -37.26 -19.64 12.12
C GLU A 797 -38.31 -18.60 11.70
N LEU A 798 -39.52 -19.05 11.36
CA LEU A 798 -40.63 -18.17 10.95
C LEU A 798 -41.87 -18.43 11.82
N VAL A 799 -42.59 -17.37 12.18
CA VAL A 799 -43.88 -17.46 12.88
C VAL A 799 -44.96 -16.77 12.06
N LEU A 800 -45.92 -17.55 11.57
CA LEU A 800 -47.07 -17.10 10.81
C LEU A 800 -48.33 -17.22 11.66
N ALA A 801 -49.23 -16.25 11.55
CA ALA A 801 -50.54 -16.29 12.18
C ALA A 801 -51.65 -16.09 11.15
N THR A 802 -52.75 -16.80 11.34
CA THR A 802 -53.94 -16.71 10.49
C THR A 802 -55.17 -16.63 11.38
N PRO A 803 -55.95 -15.54 11.31
CA PRO A 803 -57.20 -15.43 12.04
C PRO A 803 -58.24 -16.38 11.40
N GLY A 804 -58.81 -17.26 12.22
CA GLY A 804 -59.87 -18.18 11.81
C GLY A 804 -61.17 -17.93 12.56
N ARG A 805 -62.14 -18.84 12.37
CA ARG A 805 -63.44 -18.76 13.03
C ARG A 805 -63.42 -19.51 14.37
N HIS A 806 -64.09 -18.96 15.37
CA HIS A 806 -64.27 -19.59 16.67
C HIS A 806 -64.85 -21.01 16.56
N LEU A 807 -64.25 -21.95 17.28
CA LEU A 807 -64.62 -23.37 17.27
C LEU A 807 -65.89 -23.60 18.11
N GLY A 808 -66.98 -23.95 17.43
CA GLY A 808 -68.30 -24.13 18.02
C GLY A 808 -68.54 -25.49 18.69
N SER A 809 -69.82 -25.87 18.80
CA SER A 809 -70.24 -27.14 19.39
C SER A 809 -69.95 -28.37 18.51
N PHE A 810 -69.89 -28.18 17.19
CA PHE A 810 -69.49 -29.16 16.20
C PHE A 810 -68.99 -28.41 14.95
N GLY A 811 -68.12 -29.04 14.16
CA GLY A 811 -67.62 -28.45 12.92
C GLY A 811 -66.54 -29.29 12.25
N SER A 812 -66.01 -28.77 11.15
CA SER A 812 -64.80 -29.28 10.52
C SER A 812 -63.71 -28.23 10.59
N LEU A 813 -62.49 -28.70 10.81
CA LEU A 813 -61.27 -27.93 10.79
C LEU A 813 -60.46 -28.37 9.58
N ARG A 814 -60.13 -27.43 8.70
CA ARG A 814 -59.22 -27.66 7.57
C ARG A 814 -58.11 -26.61 7.62
N THR A 815 -56.87 -27.07 7.68
CA THR A 815 -55.69 -26.20 7.64
C THR A 815 -54.75 -26.68 6.55
N LYS A 816 -54.18 -25.74 5.79
CA LYS A 816 -53.16 -25.98 4.77
C LYS A 816 -51.85 -25.39 5.28
N LEU A 817 -50.75 -26.08 5.01
CA LEU A 817 -49.42 -25.65 5.40
C LEU A 817 -48.70 -25.03 4.19
N PRO A 818 -48.46 -23.71 4.17
CA PRO A 818 -47.62 -23.13 3.13
C PRO A 818 -46.18 -23.65 3.27
N LEU A 819 -45.55 -23.94 2.13
CA LEU A 819 -44.16 -24.39 2.04
C LEU A 819 -43.38 -23.46 1.09
N PRO A 820 -42.07 -23.23 1.34
CA PRO A 820 -41.24 -22.50 0.40
C PRO A 820 -41.11 -23.23 -0.95
N GLU A 821 -40.80 -22.47 -2.01
CA GLU A 821 -40.59 -23.04 -3.35
C GLU A 821 -39.29 -23.85 -3.45
N THR A 822 -38.35 -23.61 -2.54
CA THR A 822 -37.14 -24.41 -2.40
C THR A 822 -37.47 -25.86 -2.06
N THR A 823 -36.73 -26.81 -2.67
CA THR A 823 -36.96 -28.24 -2.45
C THR A 823 -36.76 -28.60 -0.97
N THR A 824 -37.81 -29.09 -0.32
CA THR A 824 -37.75 -29.64 1.04
C THR A 824 -37.59 -31.15 0.97
N THR A 825 -36.60 -31.72 1.67
CA THR A 825 -36.34 -33.16 1.67
C THR A 825 -37.25 -33.90 2.66
N GLN A 826 -37.39 -33.40 3.88
CA GLN A 826 -38.26 -33.96 4.91
C GLN A 826 -39.07 -32.86 5.60
N LEU A 827 -40.38 -33.09 5.77
CA LEU A 827 -41.29 -32.26 6.55
C LEU A 827 -41.81 -33.08 7.74
N ASP A 828 -41.62 -32.57 8.94
CA ASP A 828 -42.21 -33.08 10.18
C ASP A 828 -43.15 -32.01 10.74
N TRP A 829 -44.44 -32.33 10.80
CA TRP A 829 -45.50 -31.40 11.18
C TRP A 829 -46.21 -31.87 12.45
N ARG A 830 -46.11 -31.06 13.52
CA ARG A 830 -46.84 -31.24 14.78
C ARG A 830 -48.04 -30.31 14.83
N LEU A 831 -49.23 -30.86 15.04
CA LEU A 831 -50.49 -30.13 15.15
C LEU A 831 -51.03 -30.21 16.57
N PHE A 832 -51.12 -29.06 17.24
CA PHE A 832 -51.70 -28.90 18.57
C PHE A 832 -53.12 -28.34 18.47
N LEU A 833 -54.08 -29.10 18.98
CA LEU A 833 -55.49 -28.77 19.00
C LEU A 833 -55.99 -28.52 20.44
N PRO A 834 -56.99 -27.64 20.63
CA PRO A 834 -57.47 -27.28 21.95
C PRO A 834 -58.16 -28.45 22.67
N ASP A 835 -58.16 -28.42 24.00
CA ASP A 835 -58.87 -29.39 24.82
C ASP A 835 -60.40 -29.16 24.86
N GLY A 836 -61.14 -30.11 25.45
CA GLY A 836 -62.61 -30.04 25.57
C GLY A 836 -63.40 -30.35 24.30
N LEU A 837 -62.72 -30.56 23.17
CA LEU A 837 -63.28 -31.07 21.91
C LEU A 837 -62.85 -32.52 21.69
N THR A 838 -63.75 -33.34 21.16
CA THR A 838 -63.40 -34.66 20.64
C THR A 838 -63.18 -34.55 19.13
N TYR A 839 -62.00 -34.96 18.67
CA TYR A 839 -61.62 -35.00 17.27
C TYR A 839 -61.90 -36.37 16.65
N GLN A 840 -62.43 -36.38 15.43
CA GLN A 840 -62.63 -37.60 14.63
C GLN A 840 -61.35 -37.95 13.85
N SER A 841 -61.41 -39.03 13.06
CA SER A 841 -60.29 -39.47 12.21
C SER A 841 -59.81 -38.34 11.29
N MET A 842 -58.51 -38.05 11.35
CA MET A 842 -57.86 -37.04 10.53
C MET A 842 -57.69 -37.53 9.08
N LYS A 843 -57.95 -36.63 8.12
CA LYS A 843 -57.60 -36.79 6.70
C LYS A 843 -56.45 -35.86 6.36
N SER A 844 -55.41 -36.40 5.73
CA SER A 844 -54.21 -35.67 5.35
C SER A 844 -53.55 -36.33 4.14
N ASN A 845 -52.76 -35.55 3.39
CA ASN A 845 -51.83 -36.04 2.37
C ASN A 845 -50.41 -36.27 2.92
N LEU A 846 -50.23 -36.26 4.25
CA LEU A 846 -49.01 -36.64 4.97
C LEU A 846 -49.19 -38.01 5.64
N ASP A 847 -48.07 -38.67 5.95
CA ASP A 847 -48.06 -39.93 6.67
C ASP A 847 -48.36 -39.66 8.16
N PRO A 848 -49.41 -40.29 8.74
CA PRO A 848 -49.81 -40.04 10.12
C PRO A 848 -48.88 -40.75 11.12
N GLY A 849 -48.45 -40.00 12.14
CA GLY A 849 -47.78 -40.49 13.34
C GLY A 849 -48.77 -40.84 14.46
N GLN A 850 -48.25 -41.09 15.67
CA GLN A 850 -49.09 -41.38 16.84
C GLN A 850 -49.79 -40.11 17.35
N ALA A 851 -51.08 -40.24 17.66
CA ALA A 851 -51.84 -39.17 18.30
C ALA A 851 -51.70 -39.27 19.82
N HIS A 852 -51.27 -38.20 20.47
CA HIS A 852 -51.13 -38.14 21.92
C HIS A 852 -52.28 -37.32 22.52
N THR A 853 -53.09 -37.95 23.37
CA THR A 853 -54.40 -37.41 23.80
C THR A 853 -54.33 -36.46 24.99
N GLU A 854 -53.21 -36.40 25.71
CA GLU A 854 -52.97 -35.43 26.79
C GLU A 854 -51.48 -35.07 26.82
N VAL A 855 -51.11 -33.99 26.11
CA VAL A 855 -49.75 -33.45 26.12
C VAL A 855 -49.80 -32.05 26.73
N GLY A 856 -48.98 -31.80 27.75
CA GLY A 856 -48.74 -30.45 28.24
C GLY A 856 -48.02 -29.65 27.15
N MET A 857 -48.48 -28.43 26.86
CA MET A 857 -47.94 -27.63 25.75
C MET A 857 -46.41 -27.56 25.81
N ASP A 858 -45.76 -27.89 24.69
CA ASP A 858 -44.30 -27.95 24.53
C ASP A 858 -43.63 -26.62 24.96
N GLU A 859 -42.52 -26.70 25.70
CA GLU A 859 -41.84 -25.52 26.27
C GLU A 859 -41.39 -24.52 25.18
N ALA A 860 -41.08 -25.04 23.98
CA ALA A 860 -40.76 -24.26 22.80
C ALA A 860 -41.93 -23.40 22.30
N MET A 861 -43.17 -23.91 22.37
CA MET A 861 -44.38 -23.16 21.99
C MET A 861 -44.75 -22.09 23.03
N ARG A 862 -44.50 -22.36 24.32
CA ARG A 862 -44.64 -21.36 25.39
C ARG A 862 -43.69 -20.17 25.20
N LYS A 863 -42.45 -20.40 24.75
CA LYS A 863 -41.49 -19.32 24.42
C LYS A 863 -41.96 -18.45 23.25
N VAL A 864 -42.56 -19.06 22.23
CA VAL A 864 -43.02 -18.35 21.02
C VAL A 864 -44.25 -17.47 21.28
N ALA A 865 -45.15 -17.90 22.17
CA ALA A 865 -46.37 -17.16 22.47
C ALA A 865 -46.23 -16.14 23.63
N SER A 866 -45.14 -16.21 24.42
CA SER A 866 -44.83 -15.25 25.50
C SER A 866 -44.87 -13.77 25.08
N PRO A 867 -44.27 -13.33 23.94
CA PRO A 867 -44.32 -11.92 23.53
C PRO A 867 -45.67 -11.45 22.98
N LEU A 868 -46.62 -12.35 22.69
CA LEU A 868 -47.85 -12.04 21.94
C LEU A 868 -49.12 -11.98 22.81
N SER A 869 -49.03 -12.18 24.13
CA SER A 869 -50.17 -12.10 25.07
C SER A 869 -51.38 -12.97 24.70
N ILE A 870 -51.17 -14.08 23.99
CA ILE A 870 -52.23 -15.00 23.55
C ILE A 870 -52.57 -15.94 24.72
N GLN A 871 -53.86 -16.11 25.01
CA GLN A 871 -54.31 -17.14 25.97
C GLN A 871 -54.07 -18.52 25.36
N LEU A 872 -53.05 -19.22 25.85
CA LEU A 872 -52.70 -20.56 25.39
C LEU A 872 -53.48 -21.61 26.20
N PRO A 873 -54.03 -22.65 25.56
CA PRO A 873 -54.61 -23.77 26.28
C PRO A 873 -53.53 -24.50 27.11
N GLN A 874 -53.87 -24.91 28.33
CA GLN A 874 -52.93 -25.57 29.26
C GLN A 874 -52.69 -27.05 28.92
N SER A 875 -53.63 -27.68 28.23
CA SER A 875 -53.60 -29.05 27.73
C SER A 875 -54.26 -29.13 26.36
N GLY A 876 -53.89 -30.12 25.55
CA GLY A 876 -54.46 -30.30 24.21
C GLY A 876 -54.15 -31.67 23.61
N VAL A 877 -54.65 -31.89 22.40
CA VAL A 877 -54.38 -33.09 21.61
C VAL A 877 -53.31 -32.77 20.57
N GLN A 878 -52.25 -33.58 20.53
CA GLN A 878 -51.17 -33.45 19.56
C GLN A 878 -51.24 -34.56 18.51
N PHE A 879 -51.09 -34.16 17.25
CA PHE A 879 -50.87 -35.07 16.13
C PHE A 879 -49.50 -34.80 15.51
N GLU A 880 -48.80 -35.86 15.15
CA GLU A 880 -47.54 -35.79 14.40
C GLU A 880 -47.75 -36.34 13.00
N LEU A 881 -47.21 -35.68 12.00
CA LEU A 881 -47.35 -36.01 10.59
C LEU A 881 -45.99 -35.84 9.92
N SER A 882 -45.63 -36.69 8.98
CA SER A 882 -44.36 -36.56 8.25
C SER A 882 -44.54 -36.77 6.76
N LYS A 883 -43.66 -36.18 5.94
CA LYS A 883 -43.62 -36.44 4.51
C LYS A 883 -42.23 -36.16 3.93
N LEU A 884 -41.75 -37.05 3.07
CA LEU A 884 -40.56 -36.82 2.26
C LEU A 884 -40.93 -36.10 0.95
N TYR A 885 -40.10 -35.16 0.52
CA TYR A 885 -40.28 -34.35 -0.68
C TYR A 885 -41.68 -33.75 -0.81
N PRO A 886 -42.20 -33.03 0.21
CA PRO A 886 -43.57 -32.55 0.20
C PRO A 886 -43.87 -31.62 -1.00
N ASN A 887 -42.87 -30.88 -1.49
CA ASN A 887 -42.96 -30.02 -2.68
C ASN A 887 -43.30 -30.77 -3.98
N ARG A 888 -43.12 -32.09 -4.07
CA ARG A 888 -43.48 -32.89 -5.25
C ARG A 888 -44.94 -33.36 -5.26
N SER A 889 -45.73 -32.97 -4.26
CA SER A 889 -47.15 -33.32 -4.18
C SER A 889 -47.99 -32.38 -5.05
N GLU A 890 -49.01 -32.90 -5.73
CA GLU A 890 -49.95 -32.07 -6.51
C GLU A 890 -50.70 -31.03 -5.65
N GLU A 891 -50.93 -31.33 -4.37
CA GLU A 891 -51.54 -30.43 -3.40
C GLU A 891 -50.59 -30.11 -2.24
N PRO A 892 -50.61 -28.87 -1.69
CA PRO A 892 -49.83 -28.51 -0.51
C PRO A 892 -50.23 -29.38 0.71
N PRO A 893 -49.33 -29.57 1.69
CA PRO A 893 -49.63 -30.36 2.88
C PRO A 893 -50.86 -29.83 3.59
N TYR A 894 -51.83 -30.70 3.89
CA TYR A 894 -53.07 -30.29 4.54
C TYR A 894 -53.53 -31.28 5.60
N VAL A 895 -54.31 -30.78 6.54
CA VAL A 895 -55.04 -31.57 7.54
C VAL A 895 -56.50 -31.15 7.54
N SER A 896 -57.39 -32.14 7.55
CA SER A 896 -58.83 -31.96 7.67
C SER A 896 -59.38 -32.94 8.71
N LEU A 897 -60.10 -32.43 9.72
CA LEU A 897 -60.68 -33.25 10.78
C LEU A 897 -61.99 -32.63 11.27
N SER A 898 -62.95 -33.47 11.63
CA SER A 898 -64.20 -33.04 12.24
C SER A 898 -64.09 -33.09 13.75
N TYR A 899 -64.78 -32.16 14.43
CA TYR A 899 -64.78 -32.07 15.88
C TYR A 899 -66.20 -31.93 16.43
N VAL A 900 -66.41 -32.43 17.63
CA VAL A 900 -67.66 -32.28 18.40
C VAL A 900 -67.28 -31.95 19.85
N SER A 901 -67.94 -30.98 20.45
CA SER A 901 -67.70 -30.59 21.84
C SER A 901 -68.12 -31.70 22.80
N ALA A 902 -67.41 -31.83 23.92
CA ALA A 902 -67.72 -32.83 24.94
C ALA A 902 -69.14 -32.68 25.51
N THR A 903 -69.66 -31.45 25.60
CA THR A 903 -71.04 -31.16 26.03
C THR A 903 -72.06 -31.65 25.00
N THR A 904 -71.87 -31.36 23.71
CA THR A 904 -72.75 -31.84 22.62
C THR A 904 -72.72 -33.36 22.48
N ARG A 905 -71.58 -33.99 22.72
CA ARG A 905 -71.48 -35.46 22.70
C ARG A 905 -72.30 -36.09 23.83
N LYS A 906 -72.25 -35.52 25.04
CA LYS A 906 -73.03 -35.97 26.21
C LYS A 906 -74.53 -35.72 26.03
N THR A 907 -74.94 -34.55 25.56
CA THR A 907 -76.37 -34.25 25.30
C THR A 907 -76.92 -35.03 24.11
N GLY A 908 -76.09 -35.23 23.07
CA GLY A 908 -76.39 -36.07 21.92
C GLY A 908 -76.70 -37.51 22.27
N LEU A 909 -75.99 -38.09 23.25
CA LEU A 909 -76.28 -39.43 23.78
C LEU A 909 -77.66 -39.50 24.45
N GLY A 910 -78.07 -38.43 25.14
CA GLY A 910 -79.44 -38.28 25.67
C GLY A 910 -80.51 -38.18 24.57
N LEU A 911 -80.23 -37.41 23.51
CA LEU A 911 -81.12 -37.33 22.34
C LEU A 911 -81.21 -38.67 21.58
N HIS A 912 -80.14 -39.45 21.53
CA HIS A 912 -80.16 -40.81 20.95
C HIS A 912 -81.08 -41.75 21.71
N VAL A 913 -80.99 -41.75 23.04
CA VAL A 913 -81.87 -42.55 23.90
C VAL A 913 -83.33 -42.10 23.73
N LEU A 914 -83.58 -40.79 23.67
CA LEU A 914 -84.91 -40.22 23.44
C LEU A 914 -85.45 -40.62 22.05
N ALA A 915 -84.65 -40.50 21.00
CA ALA A 915 -85.04 -40.84 19.64
C ALA A 915 -85.30 -42.35 19.47
N LEU A 916 -84.49 -43.20 20.11
CA LEU A 916 -84.72 -44.64 20.20
C LEU A 916 -86.03 -44.95 20.93
N ALA A 917 -86.32 -44.26 22.04
CA ALA A 917 -87.58 -44.42 22.76
C ALA A 917 -88.80 -44.01 21.90
N VAL A 918 -88.70 -42.91 21.14
CA VAL A 918 -89.74 -42.46 20.20
C VAL A 918 -89.92 -43.44 19.05
N LEU A 919 -88.83 -43.98 18.49
CA LEU A 919 -88.87 -45.02 17.45
C LEU A 919 -89.52 -46.31 17.94
N MET A 920 -89.17 -46.77 19.15
CA MET A 920 -89.75 -47.95 19.78
C MET A 920 -91.24 -47.76 20.08
N ALA A 921 -91.63 -46.59 20.61
CA ALA A 921 -93.03 -46.24 20.87
C ALA A 921 -93.85 -46.15 19.56
N GLY A 922 -93.29 -45.53 18.52
CA GLY A 922 -93.90 -45.44 17.20
C GLY A 922 -94.04 -46.80 16.51
N GLY A 923 -93.02 -47.65 16.60
CA GLY A 923 -93.04 -49.02 16.10
C GLY A 923 -94.07 -49.90 16.83
N TYR A 924 -94.15 -49.79 18.15
CA TYR A 924 -95.17 -50.47 18.96
C TYR A 924 -96.58 -50.03 18.57
N ALA A 925 -96.80 -48.72 18.41
CA ALA A 925 -98.08 -48.18 17.98
C ALA A 925 -98.45 -48.66 16.55
N TRP A 926 -97.47 -48.75 15.65
CA TRP A 926 -97.66 -49.26 14.28
C TRP A 926 -98.04 -50.74 14.24
N MET A 927 -97.44 -51.59 15.09
CA MET A 927 -97.83 -52.99 15.22
C MET A 927 -99.27 -53.15 15.73
N ARG A 928 -99.72 -52.24 16.61
CA ARG A 928 -101.05 -52.31 17.23
C ARG A 928 -102.18 -51.72 16.37
N HIS A 929 -101.87 -50.78 15.47
CA HIS A 929 -102.86 -50.09 14.62
C HIS A 929 -102.39 -50.01 13.16
N ARG A 930 -102.44 -51.15 12.45
CA ARG A 930 -101.98 -51.27 11.05
C ARG A 930 -102.79 -50.46 10.04
N ASP A 931 -104.02 -50.06 10.38
CA ASP A 931 -104.96 -49.43 9.43
C ASP A 931 -104.87 -47.89 9.39
N LYS A 932 -103.98 -47.27 10.18
CA LYS A 932 -103.86 -45.81 10.28
C LYS A 932 -102.59 -45.28 9.58
N PRO A 933 -102.70 -44.58 8.45
CA PRO A 933 -101.55 -44.18 7.63
C PRO A 933 -100.68 -43.07 8.26
N HIS A 934 -101.23 -42.20 9.13
CA HIS A 934 -100.47 -41.12 9.78
C HIS A 934 -99.38 -41.64 10.74
N LEU A 935 -99.55 -42.84 11.28
CA LEU A 935 -98.61 -43.46 12.22
C LEU A 935 -97.32 -43.95 11.53
N ARG A 936 -97.37 -44.17 10.21
CA ARG A 936 -96.19 -44.49 9.39
C ARG A 936 -95.29 -43.27 9.20
N TRP A 937 -95.90 -42.09 9.08
CA TRP A 937 -95.18 -40.83 8.98
C TRP A 937 -94.46 -40.46 10.27
N THR A 938 -95.05 -40.72 11.44
CA THR A 938 -94.38 -40.44 12.73
C THR A 938 -93.14 -41.32 12.96
N VAL A 939 -93.17 -42.59 12.54
CA VAL A 939 -92.01 -43.49 12.62
C VAL A 939 -90.93 -43.07 11.60
N ALA A 940 -91.32 -42.67 10.39
CA ALA A 940 -90.39 -42.20 9.37
C ALA A 940 -89.70 -40.90 9.79
N VAL A 941 -90.45 -39.91 10.30
CA VAL A 941 -89.90 -38.63 10.78
C VAL A 941 -89.04 -38.83 12.03
N GLY A 942 -89.45 -39.69 12.97
CA GLY A 942 -88.63 -40.03 14.14
C GLY A 942 -87.32 -40.72 13.76
N GLY A 943 -87.37 -41.63 12.77
CA GLY A 943 -86.18 -42.28 12.21
C GLY A 943 -85.23 -41.31 11.51
N LEU A 944 -85.78 -40.36 10.75
CA LEU A 944 -85.00 -39.32 10.09
C LEU A 944 -84.31 -38.40 11.13
N MET A 945 -85.03 -37.98 12.17
CA MET A 945 -84.47 -37.19 13.28
C MET A 945 -83.35 -37.94 14.02
N ALA A 946 -83.54 -39.23 14.31
CA ALA A 946 -82.51 -40.07 14.93
C ALA A 946 -81.25 -40.17 14.05
N LEU A 947 -81.44 -40.33 12.74
CA LEU A 947 -80.36 -40.38 11.76
C LEU A 947 -79.57 -39.05 11.72
N VAL A 948 -80.27 -37.91 11.72
CA VAL A 948 -79.65 -36.57 11.73
C VAL A 948 -78.85 -36.35 13.01
N VAL A 949 -79.41 -36.67 14.18
CA VAL A 949 -78.68 -36.57 15.47
C VAL A 949 -77.47 -37.51 15.47
N TRP A 950 -77.55 -38.66 14.83
CA TRP A 950 -76.45 -39.63 14.74
C TRP A 950 -75.31 -39.11 13.87
N LEU A 951 -75.63 -38.62 12.68
CA LEU A 951 -74.70 -37.93 11.79
C LEU A 951 -74.01 -36.73 12.48
N MET A 952 -74.73 -35.98 13.32
CA MET A 952 -74.18 -34.81 14.01
C MET A 952 -73.29 -35.12 15.21
N THR A 953 -73.51 -36.25 15.90
CA THR A 953 -72.83 -36.55 17.19
C THR A 953 -71.72 -37.58 17.05
N GLY A 954 -71.65 -38.31 15.93
CA GLY A 954 -70.51 -39.16 15.57
C GLY A 954 -70.22 -40.27 16.58
N VAL A 955 -71.26 -40.81 17.26
CA VAL A 955 -71.11 -41.90 18.21
C VAL A 955 -70.87 -43.20 17.45
N SER A 956 -69.63 -43.67 17.44
CA SER A 956 -69.18 -44.93 16.84
C SER A 956 -69.59 -46.11 17.72
N GLY A 957 -70.86 -46.49 17.68
CA GLY A 957 -71.34 -47.65 18.41
C GLY A 957 -72.86 -47.78 18.47
N ALA A 958 -73.48 -48.28 17.40
CA ALA A 958 -74.65 -49.17 17.46
C ALA A 958 -75.11 -49.56 16.04
N PRO A 959 -74.72 -50.74 15.51
CA PRO A 959 -75.29 -51.30 14.27
C PRO A 959 -76.81 -51.57 14.35
N ILE A 960 -77.38 -51.55 15.56
CA ILE A 960 -78.78 -51.86 15.86
C ILE A 960 -79.74 -50.78 15.33
N LEU A 961 -79.33 -49.50 15.34
CA LEU A 961 -80.17 -48.40 14.82
C LEU A 961 -80.23 -48.39 13.28
N ILE A 962 -79.10 -48.67 12.62
CA ILE A 962 -79.02 -48.77 11.16
C ILE A 962 -79.79 -50.00 10.67
N ALA A 963 -79.63 -51.15 11.35
CA ALA A 963 -80.43 -52.34 11.06
C ALA A 963 -81.93 -52.07 11.23
N GLY A 964 -82.33 -51.31 12.26
CA GLY A 964 -83.73 -50.94 12.49
C GLY A 964 -84.32 -50.06 11.38
N VAL A 965 -83.58 -49.06 10.90
CA VAL A 965 -84.03 -48.18 9.80
C VAL A 965 -84.04 -48.92 8.46
N ILE A 966 -83.05 -49.76 8.18
CA ILE A 966 -83.01 -50.59 6.97
C ILE A 966 -84.13 -51.63 6.98
N LEU A 967 -84.39 -52.29 8.11
CA LEU A 967 -85.50 -53.25 8.24
C LEU A 967 -86.86 -52.56 8.11
N ALA A 968 -87.03 -51.37 8.70
CA ALA A 968 -88.26 -50.59 8.53
C ALA A 968 -88.45 -50.13 7.07
N GLY A 969 -87.37 -49.70 6.40
CA GLY A 969 -87.37 -49.33 4.99
C GLY A 969 -87.68 -50.52 4.07
N LEU A 970 -87.03 -51.67 4.29
CA LEU A 970 -87.29 -52.91 3.57
C LEU A 970 -88.72 -53.43 3.80
N ALA A 971 -89.26 -53.28 5.01
CA ALA A 971 -90.65 -53.62 5.28
C ALA A 971 -91.63 -52.73 4.51
N VAL A 972 -91.35 -51.43 4.38
CA VAL A 972 -92.17 -50.49 3.59
C VAL A 972 -92.06 -50.78 2.10
N VAL A 973 -90.84 -51.01 1.58
CA VAL A 973 -90.61 -51.33 0.15
C VAL A 973 -91.17 -52.69 -0.21
N GLY A 974 -90.98 -53.71 0.63
CA GLY A 974 -91.56 -55.04 0.45
C GLY A 974 -93.09 -55.00 0.43
N GLN A 975 -93.70 -54.15 1.23
CA GLN A 975 -95.16 -53.98 1.25
C GLN A 975 -95.69 -53.23 0.01
N LEU A 976 -94.96 -52.22 -0.49
CA LEU A 976 -95.27 -51.55 -1.76
C LEU A 976 -95.13 -52.48 -2.96
N LEU A 977 -94.09 -53.33 -2.98
CA LEU A 977 -93.89 -54.33 -4.03
C LEU A 977 -94.96 -55.44 -3.96
N TRP A 978 -95.41 -55.85 -2.77
CA TRP A 978 -96.50 -56.81 -2.62
C TRP A 978 -97.84 -56.26 -3.13
N GLN A 979 -98.15 -54.98 -2.85
CA GLN A 979 -99.34 -54.32 -3.41
C GLN A 979 -99.27 -54.19 -4.94
N ARG A 980 -98.07 -53.93 -5.50
CA ARG A 980 -97.88 -53.88 -6.96
C ARG A 980 -98.05 -55.25 -7.63
N ARG A 981 -97.66 -56.33 -6.94
CA ARG A 981 -97.81 -57.71 -7.44
C ARG A 981 -99.26 -58.20 -7.40
N LEU A 982 -100.04 -57.79 -6.41
CA LEU A 982 -101.49 -58.05 -6.33
C LEU A 982 -102.29 -57.30 -7.41
N ASN A 983 -101.83 -56.13 -7.86
CA ASN A 983 -102.46 -55.40 -8.97
C ASN A 983 -102.11 -55.96 -10.36
N LEU A 984 -101.01 -56.71 -10.50
CA LEU A 984 -100.62 -57.32 -11.78
C LEU A 984 -101.25 -58.72 -12.02
N SER A 985 -101.86 -59.33 -11.00
CA SER A 985 -102.56 -60.62 -11.12
C SER A 985 -104.05 -60.51 -11.46
N VAL A 986 -104.54 -59.33 -11.86
CA VAL A 986 -105.97 -59.06 -12.14
C VAL A 986 -106.25 -58.78 -13.65
N VAL A 987 -105.27 -58.94 -14.55
CA VAL A 987 -105.44 -58.60 -15.98
C VAL A 987 -105.55 -59.82 -16.94
N ASP A 988 -105.39 -61.06 -16.46
CA ASP A 988 -105.69 -62.27 -17.26
C ASP A 988 -106.87 -63.06 -16.67
N LYS A 989 -108.08 -62.52 -16.84
CA LYS A 989 -109.38 -63.22 -16.93
C LYS A 989 -110.53 -62.22 -17.10
N GLU A 990 -110.74 -61.77 -18.33
CA GLU A 990 -112.01 -61.73 -19.09
C GLU A 990 -111.78 -61.02 -20.43
#